data_AF-A0A2S2DT27-F1
#
_entry.id   AF-A0A2S2DT27-F1
#
_cell.length_a   1.000
_cell.length_b   1.000
_cell.length_c   1.000
_cell.angle_alpha   90.00
_cell.angle_beta   90.00
_cell.angle_gamma   90.00
#
_symmetry.space_group_name_H-M   'P 1'
#
loop_
_entity.id
_entity.type
_entity.pdbx_description
1 polymer ?
#
loop_
_entity_poly.entity_id
_entity_poly.type
_entity_poly.pdbx_seq_one_letter_code
_entity_poly.pdbx_strand_id
1 'polypeptide(L)'
;MDISFVANTSYKTAFLAKNKVLVNVDPASLTILDRSKLRYYLTLVVPTYSGAPLASWVELPAMEGVEEPLETLSDSSVVARGAFFEIGNILKSLVSSSRPDFNQVLIKGIPNYVSPLRFKSEIKNNSVAIGSPVLSDIKYTICGGISESDNHFWGIDFIKKSIGEAHRFLNHSSYKRLHPNQPFYLYFLNNLQPSAQAIKLRAFRYFEDGTSDAEAFNVSVMAAIFMNVYCVPSHPDLIGSSRLTGENRMTSYSVWLVNENNQVISEVVNCTIDYSDYQLVKFILFRNSLGAYESIFLPGRTTEKMGISRELVEHSTSYNHLGFFSEKVVNRVNGERELTLNSSWIDENEKELFLQLAMSEDVLIVSNQQYIPMVIMNDDHLIYDSEEKVVGRSFTFRYSSLESNVSNLPVFPTAEARATGWRGYGTMACELDIYGKRTGKGKISHLELYYLDDNSFVLPHTVKLNVEGTVGYIGIQTTGLCSSTPYLSNSYSAIGTFKKSTCGNGYTGGFATISIAANRWGSEASQSDADAKALDEWRALNTQGYADANGTCTLVNSGNLRAKFFTFFPDGTGVAPEGIYSNTPTLNVLLNSLFIDSTVLSGLGLPIDYVAARFTGFIKAPITGQIQIYITSDDGVRLKWDNMLVLDAWINRGATENIITLDVIANQYYPFLLDFFEYNGLEYLSVSWSYTGQVKIAIPSANMFYE
;
A
#
# COMPACT_ATOMS: atom_id res chain seq x y z
N MET A 1 4.82 40.21 -12.98
CA MET A 1 5.37 39.39 -11.89
C MET A 1 5.83 38.09 -12.54
N ASP A 2 7.12 37.77 -12.51
CA ASP A 2 7.59 36.47 -13.02
C ASP A 2 7.22 35.40 -12.00
N ILE A 3 6.28 34.53 -12.37
CA ILE A 3 5.76 33.47 -11.51
C ILE A 3 6.37 32.16 -11.96
N SER A 4 7.27 31.61 -11.15
CA SER A 4 7.80 30.26 -11.35
C SER A 4 7.03 29.27 -10.46
N PHE A 5 6.37 28.32 -11.10
CA PHE A 5 5.69 27.22 -10.41
C PHE A 5 6.70 26.22 -9.83
N VAL A 6 6.26 25.41 -8.86
CA VAL A 6 7.09 24.33 -8.29
C VAL A 6 7.57 23.36 -9.38
N ALA A 7 8.89 23.27 -9.56
CA ALA A 7 9.53 22.37 -10.51
C ALA A 7 9.50 20.89 -10.06
N ASN A 8 9.62 19.96 -11.00
CA ASN A 8 9.67 18.50 -10.77
C ASN A 8 8.44 17.92 -10.07
N THR A 9 7.27 18.53 -10.28
CA THR A 9 6.00 18.10 -9.68
C THR A 9 5.27 17.13 -10.62
N SER A 10 4.72 16.05 -10.06
CA SER A 10 3.74 15.19 -10.76
C SER A 10 2.38 15.23 -10.06
N TYR A 11 1.31 14.91 -10.79
CA TYR A 11 -0.06 15.05 -10.28
C TYR A 11 -0.81 13.73 -10.36
N LYS A 12 -1.64 13.44 -9.35
CA LYS A 12 -2.50 12.24 -9.34
C LYS A 12 -3.82 12.47 -10.07
N THR A 13 -4.28 11.39 -10.71
CA THR A 13 -5.60 11.28 -11.31
C THR A 13 -6.66 10.98 -10.25
N ALA A 14 -7.92 11.33 -10.54
CA ALA A 14 -9.06 10.98 -9.72
C ALA A 14 -10.32 10.84 -10.59
N PHE A 15 -11.21 9.92 -10.22
CA PHE A 15 -12.51 9.76 -10.83
C PHE A 15 -13.48 10.86 -10.39
N LEU A 16 -14.20 11.45 -11.33
CA LEU A 16 -15.25 12.42 -11.07
C LEU A 16 -16.52 11.70 -10.63
N ALA A 17 -16.91 11.87 -9.37
CA ALA A 17 -18.00 11.09 -8.76
C ALA A 17 -19.40 11.38 -9.34
N LYS A 18 -19.59 12.51 -10.04
CA LYS A 18 -20.85 12.86 -10.72
C LYS A 18 -20.90 12.40 -12.18
N ASN A 19 -19.79 11.94 -12.75
CA ASN A 19 -19.78 11.34 -14.08
C ASN A 19 -20.02 9.83 -14.00
N LYS A 20 -20.43 9.24 -15.14
CA LYS A 20 -20.44 7.79 -15.30
C LYS A 20 -19.01 7.25 -15.27
N VAL A 21 -18.75 6.24 -14.46
CA VAL A 21 -17.42 5.63 -14.32
C VAL A 21 -17.51 4.15 -14.61
N LEU A 22 -16.85 3.71 -15.68
CA LEU A 22 -16.75 2.31 -16.06
C LEU A 22 -15.38 1.76 -15.69
N VAL A 23 -15.35 0.66 -14.94
CA VAL A 23 -14.14 -0.09 -14.60
C VAL A 23 -14.16 -1.40 -15.36
N ASN A 24 -13.07 -1.70 -16.07
CA ASN A 24 -12.89 -2.98 -16.73
C ASN A 24 -12.15 -3.96 -15.81
N VAL A 25 -12.63 -5.20 -15.75
CA VAL A 25 -11.89 -6.34 -15.21
C VAL A 25 -11.38 -7.17 -16.38
N ASP A 26 -10.05 -7.34 -16.44
CA ASP A 26 -9.38 -8.06 -17.52
C ASP A 26 -9.96 -9.46 -17.75
N PRO A 27 -10.01 -9.93 -19.02
CA PRO A 27 -10.63 -11.20 -19.37
C PRO A 27 -9.87 -12.40 -18.78
N ALA A 28 -10.63 -13.46 -18.51
CA ALA A 28 -10.08 -14.77 -18.18
C ALA A 28 -9.31 -15.33 -19.39
N SER A 29 -8.30 -16.16 -19.11
CA SER A 29 -7.48 -16.79 -20.14
C SER A 29 -8.33 -17.38 -21.29
N LEU A 30 -7.91 -17.14 -22.53
CA LEU A 30 -8.55 -17.69 -23.73
C LEU A 30 -8.45 -19.23 -23.81
N THR A 31 -7.66 -19.86 -22.94
CA THR A 31 -7.60 -21.33 -22.81
C THR A 31 -8.90 -21.93 -22.27
N ILE A 32 -9.77 -21.13 -21.63
CA ILE A 32 -11.07 -21.56 -21.13
C ILE A 32 -12.05 -21.60 -22.29
N LEU A 33 -12.42 -22.82 -22.71
CA LEU A 33 -13.32 -23.09 -23.83
C LEU A 33 -14.80 -22.85 -23.48
N ASP A 34 -15.28 -23.36 -22.34
CA ASP A 34 -16.63 -23.08 -21.84
C ASP A 34 -16.62 -21.83 -20.94
N ARG A 35 -17.10 -20.73 -21.50
CA ARG A 35 -17.15 -19.41 -20.86
C ARG A 35 -18.54 -19.05 -20.33
N SER A 36 -19.55 -19.91 -20.53
CA SER A 36 -20.95 -19.63 -20.16
C SER A 36 -21.16 -19.47 -18.65
N LYS A 37 -20.28 -20.12 -17.87
CA LYS A 37 -20.28 -20.13 -16.40
C LYS A 37 -19.27 -19.18 -15.78
N LEU A 38 -18.60 -18.35 -16.58
CA LEU A 38 -17.73 -17.30 -16.06
C LEU A 38 -18.56 -16.21 -15.38
N ARG A 39 -18.11 -15.82 -14.19
CA ARG A 39 -18.61 -14.69 -13.42
C ARG A 39 -17.44 -13.86 -12.94
N TYR A 40 -17.56 -12.56 -13.12
CA TYR A 40 -16.59 -11.56 -12.73
C TYR A 40 -17.11 -10.83 -11.52
N TYR A 41 -16.23 -10.57 -10.57
CA TYR A 41 -16.57 -9.85 -9.35
C TYR A 41 -15.68 -8.62 -9.22
N LEU A 42 -16.29 -7.47 -9.00
CA LEU A 42 -15.59 -6.24 -8.65
C LEU A 42 -16.03 -5.80 -7.26
N THR A 43 -15.06 -5.71 -6.35
CA THR A 43 -15.25 -5.26 -4.98
C THR A 43 -14.48 -3.96 -4.76
N LEU A 44 -15.16 -2.93 -4.26
CA LEU A 44 -14.51 -1.68 -3.87
C LEU A 44 -14.04 -1.81 -2.42
N VAL A 45 -12.75 -1.56 -2.21
CA VAL A 45 -12.13 -1.51 -0.89
C VAL A 45 -11.94 -0.04 -0.53
N VAL A 46 -12.60 0.41 0.54
CA VAL A 46 -12.67 1.83 0.92
C VAL A 46 -12.24 2.03 2.37
N PRO A 47 -11.70 3.19 2.75
CA PRO A 47 -11.36 3.47 4.13
C PRO A 47 -12.63 3.57 4.99
N THR A 48 -12.55 3.10 6.24
CA THR A 48 -13.64 3.27 7.23
C THR A 48 -13.88 4.72 7.65
N TYR A 49 -12.87 5.57 7.49
CA TYR A 49 -12.90 7.01 7.79
C TYR A 49 -11.78 7.73 7.03
N SER A 50 -11.88 9.05 6.90
CA SER A 50 -10.86 9.85 6.20
C SER A 50 -9.47 9.68 6.85
N GLY A 51 -8.46 9.30 6.07
CA GLY A 51 -7.09 9.07 6.56
C GLY A 51 -6.86 7.73 7.27
N ALA A 52 -7.80 6.79 7.20
CA ALA A 52 -7.68 5.47 7.81
C ALA A 52 -6.44 4.68 7.31
N PRO A 53 -5.70 4.00 8.21
CA PRO A 53 -4.60 3.14 7.82
C PRO A 53 -5.11 1.96 6.98
N LEU A 54 -4.30 1.45 6.06
CA LEU A 54 -4.72 0.38 5.12
C LEU A 54 -5.32 -0.85 5.80
N ALA A 55 -4.88 -1.18 7.02
CA ALA A 55 -5.39 -2.32 7.78
C ALA A 55 -6.85 -2.19 8.25
N SER A 56 -7.39 -0.97 8.29
CA SER A 56 -8.79 -0.73 8.70
C SER A 56 -9.71 -0.45 7.51
N TRP A 57 -9.27 -0.69 6.28
CA TRP A 57 -10.14 -0.54 5.11
C TRP A 57 -11.12 -1.71 5.01
N VAL A 58 -12.31 -1.44 4.47
CA VAL A 58 -13.42 -2.39 4.38
C VAL A 58 -13.81 -2.65 2.94
N GLU A 59 -14.26 -3.87 2.68
CA GLU A 59 -14.81 -4.29 1.39
C GLU A 59 -16.31 -3.97 1.34
N LEU A 60 -16.73 -3.23 0.32
CA LEU A 60 -18.14 -3.03 -0.01
C LEU A 60 -18.71 -4.31 -0.65
N PRO A 61 -20.04 -4.47 -0.72
CA PRO A 61 -20.65 -5.61 -1.41
C PRO A 61 -20.13 -5.76 -2.85
N ALA A 62 -19.72 -6.99 -3.19
CA ALA A 62 -19.18 -7.29 -4.51
C ALA A 62 -20.26 -7.17 -5.59
N MET A 63 -19.92 -6.51 -6.69
CA MET A 63 -20.75 -6.48 -7.88
C MET A 63 -20.42 -7.70 -8.74
N GLU A 64 -21.43 -8.40 -9.24
CA GLU A 64 -21.28 -9.51 -10.17
C GLU A 64 -21.53 -9.05 -11.61
N GLY A 65 -20.65 -9.45 -12.51
CA GLY A 65 -20.71 -9.16 -13.94
C GLY A 65 -20.46 -10.41 -14.78
N VAL A 66 -20.85 -10.33 -16.04
CA VAL A 66 -20.60 -11.37 -17.05
C VAL A 66 -19.61 -10.80 -18.07
N GLU A 67 -18.81 -11.68 -18.66
CA GLU A 67 -17.91 -11.30 -19.73
C GLU A 67 -18.66 -10.77 -20.95
N GLU A 68 -18.10 -9.75 -21.60
CA GLU A 68 -18.55 -9.38 -22.93
C GLU A 68 -18.33 -10.53 -23.93
N PRO A 69 -19.21 -10.65 -24.95
CA PRO A 69 -19.03 -11.63 -26.01
C PRO A 69 -17.66 -11.51 -26.67
N LEU A 70 -17.09 -12.66 -27.03
CA LEU A 70 -15.87 -12.70 -27.81
C LEU A 70 -16.07 -12.03 -29.17
N GLU A 71 -15.13 -11.18 -29.55
CA GLU A 71 -15.12 -10.50 -30.84
C GLU A 71 -14.11 -11.19 -31.75
N THR A 72 -14.55 -11.61 -32.94
CA THR A 72 -13.66 -12.14 -33.97
C THR A 72 -13.28 -11.01 -34.93
N LEU A 73 -12.00 -10.68 -35.00
CA LEU A 73 -11.48 -9.67 -35.91
C LEU A 73 -11.41 -10.19 -37.35
N SER A 74 -11.21 -9.28 -38.31
CA SER A 74 -11.16 -9.60 -39.75
C SER A 74 -10.00 -10.54 -40.13
N ASP A 75 -8.97 -10.64 -39.30
CA ASP A 75 -7.85 -11.58 -39.43
C ASP A 75 -8.11 -12.94 -38.74
N SER A 76 -9.35 -13.19 -38.30
CA SER A 76 -9.78 -14.38 -37.53
C SER A 76 -9.18 -14.51 -36.13
N SER A 77 -8.50 -13.49 -35.61
CA SER A 77 -8.12 -13.46 -34.20
C SER A 77 -9.34 -13.22 -33.29
N VAL A 78 -9.29 -13.75 -32.08
CA VAL A 78 -10.38 -13.65 -31.09
C VAL A 78 -9.96 -12.74 -29.95
N VAL A 79 -10.77 -11.72 -29.67
CA VAL A 79 -10.55 -10.75 -28.59
C VAL A 79 -11.59 -10.97 -27.49
N ALA A 80 -11.10 -11.14 -26.27
CA ALA A 80 -11.93 -11.05 -25.06
C ALA A 80 -11.71 -9.67 -24.42
N ARG A 81 -12.80 -8.98 -24.09
CA ARG A 81 -12.74 -7.62 -23.52
C ARG A 81 -12.85 -7.59 -21.99
N GLY A 82 -13.26 -8.71 -21.39
CA GLY A 82 -13.46 -8.83 -19.95
C GLY A 82 -14.88 -8.45 -19.54
N ALA A 83 -15.03 -7.89 -18.34
CA ALA A 83 -16.33 -7.46 -17.81
C ALA A 83 -16.26 -6.00 -17.34
N PHE A 84 -17.29 -5.22 -17.68
CA PHE A 84 -17.38 -3.80 -17.35
C PHE A 84 -18.36 -3.56 -16.20
N PHE A 85 -17.96 -2.70 -15.27
CA PHE A 85 -18.75 -2.34 -14.09
C PHE A 85 -18.94 -0.83 -14.04
N GLU A 86 -20.19 -0.37 -13.95
CA GLU A 86 -20.51 1.04 -13.69
C GLU A 86 -20.52 1.27 -12.17
N ILE A 87 -19.69 2.22 -11.71
CA ILE A 87 -19.48 2.45 -10.27
C ILE A 87 -19.78 3.88 -9.84
N GLY A 88 -20.23 4.76 -10.74
CA GLY A 88 -20.41 6.20 -10.47
C GLY A 88 -21.33 6.46 -9.27
N ASN A 89 -22.43 5.72 -9.14
CA ASN A 89 -23.34 5.85 -7.99
C ASN A 89 -22.68 5.50 -6.65
N ILE A 90 -21.82 4.47 -6.64
CA ILE A 90 -21.07 4.09 -5.44
C ILE A 90 -20.06 5.18 -5.12
N LEU A 91 -19.30 5.67 -6.11
CA LEU A 91 -18.34 6.76 -5.92
C LEU A 91 -18.99 8.03 -5.36
N LYS A 92 -20.19 8.40 -5.85
CA LYS A 92 -20.97 9.54 -5.33
C LYS A 92 -21.29 9.41 -3.85
N SER A 93 -21.48 8.19 -3.34
CA SER A 93 -21.74 7.95 -1.91
C SER A 93 -20.49 8.06 -1.03
N LEU A 94 -19.29 7.95 -1.63
CA LEU A 94 -18.00 7.99 -0.92
C LEU A 94 -17.47 9.41 -0.72
N VAL A 95 -18.05 10.40 -1.39
CA VAL A 95 -17.56 11.78 -1.37
C VAL A 95 -18.64 12.75 -0.91
N SER A 96 -18.22 13.82 -0.24
CA SER A 96 -19.10 14.89 0.20
C SER A 96 -18.43 16.25 0.11
N SER A 97 -19.18 17.27 -0.30
CA SER A 97 -18.78 18.67 -0.20
C SER A 97 -19.37 19.31 1.05
N SER A 98 -18.67 20.28 1.63
CA SER A 98 -19.18 21.10 2.74
C SER A 98 -19.27 22.56 2.32
N ARG A 99 -20.26 23.27 2.89
CA ARG A 99 -20.39 24.73 2.76
C ARG A 99 -19.18 25.43 3.40
N PRO A 100 -18.76 26.61 2.88
CA PRO A 100 -17.89 27.51 3.62
C PRO A 100 -18.53 27.91 4.95
N ASP A 101 -17.71 28.15 5.97
CA ASP A 101 -18.23 28.70 7.23
C ASP A 101 -18.62 30.17 7.02
N PHE A 102 -19.65 30.64 7.74
CA PHE A 102 -20.05 32.04 7.68
C PHE A 102 -18.90 32.94 8.17
N ASN A 103 -18.49 33.91 7.34
CA ASN A 103 -17.33 34.78 7.59
C ASN A 103 -16.03 34.03 7.89
N GLN A 104 -15.79 32.89 7.22
CA GLN A 104 -14.53 32.15 7.35
C GLN A 104 -13.31 33.03 7.02
N VAL A 105 -12.33 33.07 7.93
CA VAL A 105 -11.07 33.83 7.76
C VAL A 105 -9.81 32.96 7.69
N LEU A 106 -9.94 31.66 7.95
CA LEU A 106 -8.83 30.68 7.89
C LEU A 106 -9.02 29.69 6.73
N ILE A 107 -7.92 29.12 6.23
CA ILE A 107 -7.98 28.01 5.27
C ILE A 107 -8.50 26.76 5.99
N LYS A 108 -9.48 26.08 5.38
CA LYS A 108 -10.12 24.88 5.93
C LYS A 108 -10.02 23.73 4.95
N GLY A 109 -9.45 22.60 5.37
CA GLY A 109 -9.51 21.34 4.62
C GLY A 109 -10.92 20.76 4.69
N ILE A 110 -11.44 20.27 3.56
CA ILE A 110 -12.79 19.70 3.47
C ILE A 110 -12.69 18.17 3.51
N PRO A 111 -13.10 17.54 4.62
CA PRO A 111 -13.04 16.09 4.73
C PRO A 111 -13.96 15.42 3.71
N ASN A 112 -13.54 14.27 3.19
CA ASN A 112 -14.28 13.43 2.24
C ASN A 112 -14.63 14.12 0.90
N TYR A 113 -14.11 15.32 0.62
CA TYR A 113 -14.24 15.90 -0.72
C TYR A 113 -13.56 15.02 -1.77
N VAL A 114 -12.46 14.40 -1.36
CA VAL A 114 -11.75 13.35 -2.08
C VAL A 114 -11.75 12.10 -1.20
N SER A 115 -11.99 10.95 -1.79
CA SER A 115 -11.98 9.65 -1.11
C SER A 115 -11.05 8.67 -1.83
N PRO A 116 -10.11 8.02 -1.13
CA PRO A 116 -9.27 7.00 -1.72
C PRO A 116 -10.01 5.65 -1.76
N LEU A 117 -9.69 4.81 -2.74
CA LEU A 117 -10.28 3.48 -2.91
C LEU A 117 -9.31 2.52 -3.62
N ARG A 118 -9.56 1.22 -3.51
CA ARG A 118 -8.89 0.17 -4.32
C ARG A 118 -9.94 -0.73 -4.95
N PHE A 119 -9.61 -1.29 -6.10
CA PHE A 119 -10.41 -2.29 -6.78
C PHE A 119 -9.85 -3.67 -6.48
N LYS A 120 -10.69 -4.57 -5.99
CA LYS A 120 -10.39 -5.99 -5.85
C LYS A 120 -11.23 -6.74 -6.88
N SER A 121 -10.58 -7.36 -7.86
CA SER A 121 -11.24 -8.17 -8.88
C SER A 121 -11.01 -9.66 -8.67
N GLU A 122 -12.03 -10.47 -8.96
CA GLU A 122 -11.99 -11.92 -8.88
C GLU A 122 -12.79 -12.52 -10.04
N ILE A 123 -12.32 -13.62 -10.62
CA ILE A 123 -13.02 -14.35 -11.68
C ILE A 123 -13.36 -15.74 -11.14
N LYS A 124 -14.60 -16.20 -11.34
CA LYS A 124 -15.02 -17.56 -11.00
C LYS A 124 -15.58 -18.26 -12.22
N ASN A 125 -15.26 -19.54 -12.37
CA ASN A 125 -15.95 -20.44 -13.29
C ASN A 125 -16.75 -21.44 -12.46
N ASN A 126 -18.08 -21.42 -12.61
CA ASN A 126 -18.96 -22.33 -11.87
C ASN A 126 -18.74 -22.27 -10.34
N SER A 127 -18.64 -21.06 -9.80
CA SER A 127 -18.34 -20.76 -8.38
C SER A 127 -16.93 -21.10 -7.89
N VAL A 128 -16.03 -21.58 -8.75
CA VAL A 128 -14.62 -21.86 -8.42
C VAL A 128 -13.74 -20.71 -8.89
N ALA A 129 -12.92 -20.16 -8.00
CA ALA A 129 -12.00 -19.06 -8.34
C ALA A 129 -10.96 -19.47 -9.39
N ILE A 130 -10.75 -18.58 -10.38
CA ILE A 130 -9.72 -18.69 -11.40
C ILE A 130 -8.62 -17.70 -11.04
N GLY A 131 -7.50 -18.23 -10.55
CA GLY A 131 -6.39 -17.41 -10.09
C GLY A 131 -6.65 -16.77 -8.72
N SER A 132 -5.74 -15.88 -8.33
CA SER A 132 -5.87 -15.10 -7.08
C SER A 132 -6.58 -13.77 -7.35
N PRO A 133 -7.36 -13.24 -6.38
CA PRO A 133 -7.93 -11.91 -6.49
C PRO A 133 -6.85 -10.86 -6.75
N VAL A 134 -7.11 -9.94 -7.68
CA VAL A 134 -6.19 -8.86 -8.04
C VAL A 134 -6.61 -7.60 -7.32
N LEU A 135 -5.69 -6.99 -6.57
CA LEU A 135 -5.94 -5.75 -5.84
C LEU A 135 -5.16 -4.60 -6.47
N SER A 136 -5.87 -3.58 -6.97
CA SER A 136 -5.27 -2.41 -7.63
C SER A 136 -4.45 -1.56 -6.67
N ASP A 137 -3.63 -0.65 -7.20
CA ASP A 137 -3.11 0.49 -6.42
C ASP A 137 -4.24 1.40 -5.91
N ILE A 138 -3.91 2.30 -4.98
CA ILE A 138 -4.83 3.32 -4.49
C ILE A 138 -5.23 4.24 -5.65
N LYS A 139 -6.53 4.31 -5.89
CA LYS A 139 -7.21 5.27 -6.75
C LYS A 139 -7.92 6.31 -5.89
N TYR A 140 -8.35 7.39 -6.50
CA TYR A 140 -9.06 8.46 -5.81
C TYR A 140 -10.34 8.79 -6.58
N THR A 141 -11.36 9.20 -5.86
CA THR A 141 -12.54 9.85 -6.41
C THR A 141 -12.73 11.22 -5.75
N ILE A 142 -13.23 12.19 -6.50
CA ILE A 142 -13.44 13.56 -6.05
C ILE A 142 -14.89 13.97 -6.28
N CYS A 143 -15.44 14.79 -5.39
CA CYS A 143 -16.68 15.50 -5.65
C CYS A 143 -16.57 16.27 -6.96
N GLY A 144 -17.46 16.01 -7.90
CA GLY A 144 -17.56 16.82 -9.11
C GLY A 144 -17.90 16.01 -10.35
N GLY A 145 -18.24 16.73 -11.40
CA GLY A 145 -18.38 16.19 -12.75
C GLY A 145 -18.25 17.25 -13.82
N ILE A 146 -17.95 16.79 -15.03
CA ILE A 146 -17.89 17.59 -16.26
C ILE A 146 -18.96 17.12 -17.25
N SER A 147 -19.11 17.83 -18.37
CA SER A 147 -20.07 17.43 -19.42
C SER A 147 -19.78 16.00 -19.93
N GLU A 148 -20.78 15.28 -20.44
CA GLU A 148 -20.56 13.92 -20.95
C GLU A 148 -19.59 13.91 -22.14
N SER A 149 -19.65 14.94 -22.99
CA SER A 149 -18.71 15.15 -24.09
C SER A 149 -17.28 15.32 -23.58
N ASP A 150 -17.06 16.17 -22.57
CA ASP A 150 -15.73 16.35 -22.02
C ASP A 150 -15.24 15.10 -21.30
N ASN A 151 -16.13 14.42 -20.56
CA ASN A 151 -15.78 13.18 -19.87
C ASN A 151 -15.35 12.08 -20.85
N HIS A 152 -15.89 12.04 -22.07
CA HIS A 152 -15.46 11.12 -23.11
C HIS A 152 -13.99 11.34 -23.52
N PHE A 153 -13.55 12.59 -23.63
CA PHE A 153 -12.18 12.92 -24.05
C PHE A 153 -11.18 12.97 -22.89
N TRP A 154 -11.59 13.50 -21.75
CA TRP A 154 -10.70 13.73 -20.60
C TRP A 154 -10.70 12.57 -19.61
N GLY A 155 -11.87 11.96 -19.36
CA GLY A 155 -12.05 10.86 -18.41
C GLY A 155 -11.31 11.06 -17.08
N ILE A 156 -10.56 10.03 -16.67
CA ILE A 156 -9.80 10.03 -15.41
C ILE A 156 -8.61 11.02 -15.39
N ASP A 157 -8.17 11.49 -16.56
CA ASP A 157 -7.03 12.39 -16.70
C ASP A 157 -7.40 13.86 -16.44
N PHE A 158 -8.68 14.22 -16.42
CA PHE A 158 -9.15 15.60 -16.21
C PHE A 158 -8.49 16.25 -14.98
N ILE A 159 -8.54 15.58 -13.82
CA ILE A 159 -7.99 16.13 -12.58
C ILE A 159 -6.48 16.29 -12.65
N LYS A 160 -5.78 15.38 -13.33
CA LYS A 160 -4.33 15.47 -13.48
C LYS A 160 -3.96 16.63 -14.41
N LYS A 161 -4.54 16.68 -15.61
CA LYS A 161 -4.13 17.60 -16.68
C LYS A 161 -4.75 19.00 -16.51
N SER A 162 -6.07 19.06 -16.36
CA SER A 162 -6.81 20.33 -16.36
C SER A 162 -6.80 21.04 -15.01
N ILE A 163 -6.59 20.31 -13.91
CA ILE A 163 -6.52 20.90 -12.55
C ILE A 163 -5.06 20.90 -12.05
N GLY A 164 -4.41 19.74 -11.99
CA GLY A 164 -3.04 19.61 -11.47
C GLY A 164 -1.99 20.33 -12.31
N GLU A 165 -1.73 19.85 -13.54
CA GLU A 165 -0.68 20.38 -14.43
C GLU A 165 -0.94 21.83 -14.84
N ALA A 166 -2.21 22.25 -14.90
CA ALA A 166 -2.60 23.64 -15.15
C ALA A 166 -2.63 24.51 -13.88
N HIS A 167 -2.36 23.93 -12.70
CA HIS A 167 -2.36 24.60 -11.39
C HIS A 167 -3.72 25.25 -11.01
N ARG A 168 -4.82 24.80 -11.58
CA ARG A 168 -6.11 25.48 -11.45
C ARG A 168 -6.80 25.23 -10.11
N PHE A 169 -7.57 26.22 -9.66
CA PHE A 169 -8.58 26.01 -8.63
C PHE A 169 -9.76 25.23 -9.21
N LEU A 170 -10.57 24.64 -8.33
CA LEU A 170 -11.84 24.00 -8.72
C LEU A 170 -12.93 25.02 -9.06
N ASN A 171 -12.65 26.31 -8.88
CA ASN A 171 -13.54 27.41 -9.23
C ASN A 171 -13.62 27.63 -10.75
N HIS A 172 -14.72 28.24 -11.19
CA HIS A 172 -14.99 28.60 -12.56
C HIS A 172 -14.27 29.93 -12.89
N SER A 173 -13.20 29.87 -13.69
CA SER A 173 -12.36 31.00 -14.14
C SER A 173 -11.38 31.59 -13.11
N SER A 174 -10.24 32.05 -13.64
CA SER A 174 -9.18 32.80 -12.96
C SER A 174 -9.43 34.31 -12.95
N TYR A 175 -10.56 34.77 -13.48
CA TYR A 175 -10.98 36.18 -13.47
C TYR A 175 -12.34 36.31 -12.78
N LYS A 176 -12.42 37.23 -11.82
CA LYS A 176 -13.62 37.44 -10.99
C LYS A 176 -13.93 38.92 -10.88
N ARG A 177 -15.19 39.28 -11.08
CA ARG A 177 -15.74 40.59 -10.72
C ARG A 177 -16.47 40.44 -9.40
N LEU A 178 -16.11 41.25 -8.41
CA LEU A 178 -16.61 41.13 -7.05
C LEU A 178 -17.12 42.47 -6.52
N HIS A 179 -18.19 42.44 -5.73
CA HIS A 179 -18.58 43.58 -4.91
C HIS A 179 -17.72 43.64 -3.63
N PRO A 180 -17.41 44.82 -3.05
CA PRO A 180 -16.55 44.95 -1.86
C PRO A 180 -16.93 44.04 -0.68
N ASN A 181 -18.24 43.88 -0.44
CA ASN A 181 -18.76 43.08 0.68
C ASN A 181 -19.10 41.62 0.30
N GLN A 182 -18.69 41.15 -0.88
CA GLN A 182 -19.07 39.83 -1.37
C GLN A 182 -18.22 38.72 -0.73
N PRO A 183 -18.83 37.67 -0.16
CA PRO A 183 -18.08 36.51 0.25
C PRO A 183 -17.55 35.74 -0.96
N PHE A 184 -16.30 35.29 -0.94
CA PHE A 184 -15.59 34.66 -2.05
C PHE A 184 -14.58 33.65 -1.49
N TYR A 185 -14.60 32.44 -2.04
CA TYR A 185 -13.80 31.31 -1.58
C TYR A 185 -13.17 30.58 -2.76
N LEU A 186 -11.89 30.25 -2.64
CA LEU A 186 -11.16 29.45 -3.61
C LEU A 186 -10.99 28.01 -3.12
N TYR A 187 -11.16 27.05 -4.01
CA TYR A 187 -11.09 25.62 -3.70
C TYR A 187 -9.86 25.00 -4.36
N PHE A 188 -8.88 24.63 -3.56
CA PHE A 188 -7.60 24.09 -4.04
C PHE A 188 -7.46 22.60 -3.73
N LEU A 189 -7.11 21.80 -4.74
CA LEU A 189 -6.82 20.37 -4.59
C LEU A 189 -5.30 20.15 -4.43
N ASN A 190 -4.87 19.59 -3.30
CA ASN A 190 -3.47 19.22 -3.07
C ASN A 190 -3.15 17.84 -3.69
N ASN A 191 -3.14 17.73 -5.01
CA ASN A 191 -2.81 16.47 -5.75
C ASN A 191 -1.36 16.40 -6.26
N LEU A 192 -0.49 17.32 -5.83
CA LEU A 192 0.92 17.37 -6.21
C LEU A 192 1.77 16.31 -5.48
N GLN A 193 2.78 15.79 -6.18
CA GLN A 193 3.82 14.91 -5.65
C GLN A 193 5.20 15.49 -6.01
N PRO A 194 6.06 15.81 -5.02
CA PRO A 194 5.82 15.71 -3.57
C PRO A 194 4.68 16.63 -3.10
N SER A 195 3.93 16.20 -2.08
CA SER A 195 2.76 16.96 -1.59
C SER A 195 3.18 18.17 -0.78
N ALA A 196 2.54 19.32 -1.02
CA ALA A 196 2.72 20.51 -0.20
C ALA A 196 2.37 20.20 1.26
N GLN A 197 3.28 20.54 2.17
CA GLN A 197 3.12 20.35 3.62
C GLN A 197 2.53 21.59 4.29
N ALA A 198 2.60 22.75 3.64
CA ALA A 198 1.84 23.93 4.01
C ALA A 198 1.19 24.59 2.80
N ILE A 199 0.04 25.22 3.00
CA ILE A 199 -0.62 26.05 1.99
C ILE A 199 -0.79 27.44 2.59
N LYS A 200 -0.25 28.46 1.91
CA LYS A 200 -0.28 29.86 2.36
C LYS A 200 -0.91 30.73 1.29
N LEU A 201 -1.84 31.60 1.67
CA LEU A 201 -2.45 32.58 0.78
C LEU A 201 -1.53 33.79 0.61
N ARG A 202 -1.35 34.22 -0.64
CA ARG A 202 -0.68 35.46 -1.03
C ARG A 202 -1.64 36.32 -1.82
N ALA A 203 -1.51 37.64 -1.69
CA ALA A 203 -2.18 38.56 -2.60
C ALA A 203 -1.27 39.69 -3.04
N PHE A 204 -1.61 40.25 -4.20
CA PHE A 204 -1.07 41.48 -4.72
C PHE A 204 -2.22 42.44 -4.98
N ARG A 205 -2.13 43.69 -4.55
CA ARG A 205 -3.24 44.65 -4.57
C ARG A 205 -2.90 45.86 -5.42
N TYR A 206 -3.92 46.42 -6.06
CA TYR A 206 -3.83 47.60 -6.90
C TYR A 206 -4.81 48.67 -6.40
N PHE A 207 -4.37 49.93 -6.40
CA PHE A 207 -5.13 51.04 -5.83
C PHE A 207 -5.46 52.13 -6.86
N GLU A 208 -6.41 53.01 -6.52
CA GLU A 208 -6.90 54.10 -7.38
C GLU A 208 -5.81 55.13 -7.75
N ASP A 209 -4.83 55.36 -6.87
CA ASP A 209 -3.69 56.24 -7.10
C ASP A 209 -2.61 55.63 -8.03
N GLY A 210 -2.85 54.42 -8.53
CA GLY A 210 -1.93 53.67 -9.39
C GLY A 210 -0.81 52.96 -8.63
N THR A 211 -0.77 53.03 -7.30
CA THR A 211 0.16 52.24 -6.49
C THR A 211 -0.28 50.79 -6.38
N SER A 212 0.65 49.94 -5.97
CA SER A 212 0.39 48.52 -5.73
C SER A 212 1.31 47.98 -4.64
N ASP A 213 0.88 46.93 -3.96
CA ASP A 213 1.68 46.23 -2.97
C ASP A 213 1.45 44.72 -2.97
N ALA A 214 2.41 43.99 -2.42
CA ALA A 214 2.31 42.56 -2.16
C ALA A 214 2.10 42.36 -0.66
N GLU A 215 1.10 41.57 -0.28
CA GLU A 215 0.86 41.24 1.13
C GLU A 215 0.96 39.75 1.41
N ALA A 216 1.70 39.47 2.48
CA ALA A 216 1.80 38.18 3.11
C ALA A 216 0.69 38.04 4.16
N PHE A 217 -0.33 37.24 3.87
CA PHE A 217 -1.39 36.97 4.84
C PHE A 217 -0.93 35.91 5.84
N ASN A 218 -1.34 36.06 7.10
CA ASN A 218 -1.19 35.01 8.13
C ASN A 218 -2.17 33.83 7.93
N VAL A 219 -2.90 33.82 6.81
CA VAL A 219 -3.85 32.78 6.43
C VAL A 219 -3.09 31.62 5.82
N SER A 220 -2.85 30.59 6.63
CA SER A 220 -2.14 29.39 6.23
C SER A 220 -2.67 28.15 6.94
N VAL A 221 -2.48 27.01 6.31
CA VAL A 221 -2.65 25.70 6.93
C VAL A 221 -1.32 24.96 6.92
N MET A 222 -0.93 24.44 8.07
CA MET A 222 0.26 23.59 8.26
C MET A 222 -0.18 22.12 8.28
N ALA A 223 0.72 21.22 7.90
CA ALA A 223 0.42 19.79 7.72
C ALA A 223 -0.70 19.54 6.70
N ALA A 224 -0.60 20.18 5.53
CA ALA A 224 -1.51 19.95 4.42
C ALA A 224 -1.41 18.48 3.96
N ILE A 225 -2.56 17.82 3.96
CA ILE A 225 -2.75 16.43 3.56
C ILE A 225 -2.82 16.33 2.03
N PHE A 226 -2.12 15.33 1.49
CA PHE A 226 -2.16 14.93 0.09
C PHE A 226 -3.54 14.41 -0.32
N MET A 227 -3.98 14.71 -1.55
CA MET A 227 -5.29 14.36 -2.08
C MET A 227 -6.43 14.85 -1.18
N ASN A 228 -6.33 16.10 -0.74
CA ASN A 228 -7.37 16.80 0.01
C ASN A 228 -7.69 18.15 -0.64
N VAL A 229 -8.93 18.62 -0.49
CA VAL A 229 -9.38 19.93 -1.00
C VAL A 229 -9.45 20.94 0.14
N TYR A 230 -9.01 22.17 -0.13
CA TYR A 230 -8.98 23.27 0.82
C TYR A 230 -9.86 24.41 0.35
N CYS A 231 -10.79 24.84 1.22
CA CYS A 231 -11.52 26.10 1.07
C CYS A 231 -10.66 27.23 1.62
N VAL A 232 -10.29 28.16 0.75
CA VAL A 232 -9.42 29.30 1.00
C VAL A 232 -10.27 30.57 0.98
N PRO A 233 -10.35 31.31 2.09
CA PRO A 233 -11.10 32.56 2.12
C PRO A 233 -10.33 33.64 1.35
N SER A 234 -11.00 34.24 0.36
CA SER A 234 -10.40 35.21 -0.56
C SER A 234 -11.24 36.48 -0.66
N HIS A 235 -11.99 36.82 0.39
CA HIS A 235 -12.89 37.97 0.43
C HIS A 235 -12.18 39.30 0.13
N PRO A 236 -12.80 40.24 -0.61
CA PRO A 236 -12.23 41.58 -0.77
C PRO A 236 -11.97 42.28 0.57
N ASP A 237 -12.84 42.07 1.57
CA ASP A 237 -12.68 42.66 2.91
C ASP A 237 -11.52 42.02 3.70
N LEU A 238 -11.25 40.74 3.48
CA LEU A 238 -10.08 40.08 4.06
C LEU A 238 -8.77 40.57 3.41
N ILE A 239 -8.78 40.79 2.09
CA ILE A 239 -7.59 41.19 1.32
C ILE A 239 -7.32 42.70 1.41
N GLY A 240 -8.39 43.50 1.37
CA GLY A 240 -8.35 44.95 1.32
C GLY A 240 -8.51 45.63 2.68
N SER A 241 -9.17 44.98 3.65
CA SER A 241 -9.52 45.45 5.00
C SER A 241 -9.82 46.96 5.09
N SER A 242 -8.81 47.80 5.36
CA SER A 242 -8.96 49.24 5.51
C SER A 242 -9.00 50.05 4.20
N ARG A 243 -8.76 49.44 3.04
CA ARG A 243 -8.64 50.10 1.72
C ARG A 243 -9.86 49.88 0.80
N LEU A 244 -10.97 49.38 1.34
CA LEU A 244 -12.24 49.31 0.61
C LEU A 244 -13.09 50.57 0.76
N THR A 245 -12.80 51.40 1.76
CA THR A 245 -13.53 52.65 2.07
C THR A 245 -12.53 53.79 2.29
N GLY A 246 -12.85 55.01 1.85
CA GLY A 246 -11.99 56.20 2.03
C GLY A 246 -11.24 56.63 0.76
N GLU A 247 -10.19 57.44 0.92
CA GLU A 247 -9.32 57.89 -0.18
C GLU A 247 -8.32 56.79 -0.58
N ASN A 248 -8.11 56.62 -1.89
CA ASN A 248 -7.26 55.61 -2.51
C ASN A 248 -7.72 54.16 -2.26
N ARG A 249 -8.87 53.79 -2.85
CA ARG A 249 -9.46 52.45 -2.69
C ARG A 249 -8.73 51.40 -3.51
N MET A 250 -8.83 50.15 -3.08
CA MET A 250 -8.34 48.99 -3.83
C MET A 250 -9.23 48.74 -5.05
N THR A 251 -8.69 48.85 -6.27
CA THR A 251 -9.44 48.66 -7.52
C THR A 251 -9.47 47.20 -7.97
N SER A 252 -8.40 46.47 -7.72
CA SER A 252 -8.29 45.05 -8.02
C SER A 252 -7.24 44.39 -7.13
N TYR A 253 -7.29 43.06 -7.08
CA TYR A 253 -6.27 42.27 -6.40
C TYR A 253 -6.11 40.91 -7.08
N SER A 254 -4.92 40.32 -6.96
CA SER A 254 -4.59 38.99 -7.47
C SER A 254 -4.26 38.09 -6.29
N VAL A 255 -4.82 36.89 -6.24
CA VAL A 255 -4.53 35.89 -5.18
C VAL A 255 -3.96 34.61 -5.75
N TRP A 256 -3.06 33.99 -5.01
CA TRP A 256 -2.49 32.67 -5.33
C TRP A 256 -2.00 31.98 -4.07
N LEU A 257 -1.68 30.69 -4.19
CA LEU A 257 -1.19 29.85 -3.11
C LEU A 257 0.30 29.55 -3.28
N VAL A 258 1.00 29.48 -2.15
CA VAL A 258 2.38 29.03 -2.07
C VAL A 258 2.56 27.91 -1.04
N ASN A 259 3.58 27.08 -1.25
CA ASN A 259 3.93 25.99 -0.33
C ASN A 259 4.75 26.47 0.89
N GLU A 260 5.24 25.53 1.71
CA GLU A 260 6.13 25.78 2.85
C GLU A 260 7.39 26.58 2.47
N ASN A 261 7.91 26.39 1.25
CA ASN A 261 9.10 27.04 0.69
C ASN A 261 8.80 28.34 -0.08
N ASN A 262 7.57 28.86 0.02
CA ASN A 262 7.09 30.05 -0.71
C ASN A 262 7.11 29.92 -2.25
N GLN A 263 7.07 28.69 -2.78
CA GLN A 263 6.95 28.44 -4.22
C GLN A 263 5.47 28.36 -4.63
N VAL A 264 5.14 28.84 -5.83
CA VAL A 264 3.76 28.94 -6.30
C VAL A 264 3.19 27.57 -6.68
N ILE A 265 2.04 27.23 -6.11
CA ILE A 265 1.37 25.92 -6.30
C ILE A 265 -0.01 26.02 -6.96
N SER A 266 -0.56 27.23 -7.11
CA SER A 266 -1.83 27.47 -7.80
C SER A 266 -1.65 28.51 -8.90
N GLU A 267 -2.65 28.59 -9.78
CA GLU A 267 -2.85 29.72 -10.67
C GLU A 267 -3.07 31.02 -9.88
N VAL A 268 -2.95 32.14 -10.60
CA VAL A 268 -3.30 33.46 -10.08
C VAL A 268 -4.73 33.78 -10.45
N VAL A 269 -5.55 34.06 -9.46
CA VAL A 269 -6.92 34.53 -9.66
C VAL A 269 -6.94 36.05 -9.54
N ASN A 270 -7.34 36.72 -10.61
CA ASN A 270 -7.44 38.17 -10.69
C ASN A 270 -8.87 38.60 -10.38
N CYS A 271 -9.01 39.49 -9.41
CA CYS A 271 -10.29 39.98 -8.91
C CYS A 271 -10.40 41.48 -9.13
N THR A 272 -11.41 41.94 -9.85
CA THR A 272 -11.76 43.35 -9.98
C THR A 272 -12.85 43.71 -9.00
N ILE A 273 -12.76 44.90 -8.39
CA ILE A 273 -13.76 45.37 -7.43
C ILE A 273 -14.73 46.31 -8.11
N ASP A 274 -16.02 46.01 -7.98
CA ASP A 274 -17.10 46.83 -8.48
C ASP A 274 -17.69 47.72 -7.37
N TYR A 275 -17.36 49.02 -7.43
CA TYR A 275 -17.86 50.05 -6.51
C TYR A 275 -19.13 50.74 -7.01
N SER A 276 -19.82 50.20 -8.01
CA SER A 276 -21.06 50.78 -8.50
C SER A 276 -22.10 50.86 -7.38
N ASP A 277 -22.76 52.02 -7.27
CA ASP A 277 -23.79 52.27 -6.26
C ASP A 277 -25.12 51.61 -6.68
N TYR A 278 -25.29 50.37 -6.24
CA TYR A 278 -26.52 49.61 -6.44
C TYR A 278 -27.47 49.82 -5.26
N GLN A 279 -28.71 50.22 -5.53
CA GLN A 279 -29.73 50.42 -4.48
C GLN A 279 -29.96 49.18 -3.61
N LEU A 280 -29.89 47.99 -4.23
CA LEU A 280 -30.01 46.70 -3.56
C LEU A 280 -29.05 45.71 -4.22
N VAL A 281 -28.25 45.03 -3.39
CA VAL A 281 -27.37 43.93 -3.80
C VAL A 281 -27.67 42.71 -2.95
N LYS A 282 -27.83 41.56 -3.59
CA LYS A 282 -27.87 40.27 -2.91
C LYS A 282 -26.67 39.43 -3.36
N PHE A 283 -26.05 38.75 -2.41
CA PHE A 283 -24.99 37.79 -2.70
C PHE A 283 -25.55 36.38 -2.66
N ILE A 284 -25.25 35.62 -3.70
CA ILE A 284 -25.60 34.22 -3.83
C ILE A 284 -24.31 33.41 -3.81
N LEU A 285 -24.27 32.40 -2.93
CA LEU A 285 -23.26 31.36 -2.95
C LEU A 285 -23.91 30.09 -3.52
N PHE A 286 -23.25 29.40 -4.43
CA PHE A 286 -23.80 28.17 -5.01
C PHE A 286 -22.69 27.17 -5.31
N ARG A 287 -23.05 25.88 -5.34
CA ARG A 287 -22.10 24.81 -5.63
C ARG A 287 -21.97 24.59 -7.14
N ASN A 288 -20.76 24.69 -7.67
CA ASN A 288 -20.48 24.41 -9.07
C ASN A 288 -20.46 22.90 -9.41
N SER A 289 -20.26 22.58 -10.69
CA SER A 289 -20.22 21.21 -11.19
C SER A 289 -19.09 20.38 -10.58
N LEU A 290 -17.96 21.00 -10.21
CA LEU A 290 -16.81 20.39 -9.52
C LEU A 290 -16.97 20.36 -7.99
N GLY A 291 -18.11 20.79 -7.45
CA GLY A 291 -18.44 20.77 -6.02
C GLY A 291 -17.92 21.97 -5.20
N ALA A 292 -17.20 22.91 -5.82
CA ALA A 292 -16.67 24.11 -5.17
C ALA A 292 -17.76 25.18 -5.07
N TYR A 293 -17.71 26.01 -4.03
CA TYR A 293 -18.66 27.11 -3.89
C TYR A 293 -18.18 28.33 -4.66
N GLU A 294 -19.06 28.82 -5.52
CA GLU A 294 -18.94 30.07 -6.25
C GLU A 294 -19.77 31.15 -5.57
N SER A 295 -19.41 32.39 -5.83
CA SER A 295 -20.13 33.57 -5.35
C SER A 295 -20.46 34.49 -6.51
N ILE A 296 -21.68 35.01 -6.52
CA ILE A 296 -22.11 36.08 -7.42
C ILE A 296 -22.87 37.14 -6.64
N PHE A 297 -22.85 38.36 -7.16
CA PHE A 297 -23.71 39.43 -6.69
C PHE A 297 -24.73 39.75 -7.78
N LEU A 298 -25.98 39.97 -7.38
CA LEU A 298 -27.07 40.29 -8.29
C LEU A 298 -27.53 41.73 -7.99
N PRO A 299 -27.09 42.71 -8.80
CA PRO A 299 -27.55 44.08 -8.70
C PRO A 299 -28.89 44.21 -9.42
N GLY A 300 -29.98 44.44 -8.69
CA GLY A 300 -31.28 44.55 -9.35
C GLY A 300 -32.49 44.70 -8.45
N ARG A 301 -33.64 44.95 -9.08
CA ARG A 301 -34.93 44.92 -8.40
C ARG A 301 -35.21 43.49 -7.95
N THR A 302 -35.43 43.36 -6.64
CA THR A 302 -35.84 42.12 -6.00
C THR A 302 -37.35 42.14 -5.81
N THR A 303 -38.03 41.08 -6.23
CA THR A 303 -39.43 40.88 -5.89
C THR A 303 -39.52 39.74 -4.90
N GLU A 304 -40.04 40.00 -3.70
CA GLU A 304 -40.38 38.96 -2.76
C GLU A 304 -41.88 38.68 -2.82
N LYS A 305 -42.24 37.39 -2.89
CA LYS A 305 -43.61 36.90 -2.86
C LYS A 305 -43.75 35.90 -1.74
N MET A 306 -44.85 36.00 -0.99
CA MET A 306 -45.19 35.03 0.06
C MET A 306 -46.47 34.30 -0.34
N GLY A 307 -46.33 33.03 -0.74
CA GLY A 307 -47.44 32.12 -0.95
C GLY A 307 -47.94 31.61 0.39
N ILE A 308 -49.22 31.80 0.70
CA ILE A 308 -49.82 31.33 1.96
C ILE A 308 -50.72 30.15 1.68
N SER A 309 -50.38 28.98 2.22
CA SER A 309 -51.24 27.80 2.23
C SER A 309 -51.89 27.62 3.61
N ARG A 310 -53.17 27.26 3.63
CA ARG A 310 -53.95 27.05 4.86
C ARG A 310 -54.52 25.64 4.87
N GLU A 311 -54.27 24.91 5.95
CA GLU A 311 -54.89 23.63 6.22
C GLU A 311 -56.13 23.86 7.08
N LEU A 312 -57.30 23.53 6.54
CA LEU A 312 -58.59 23.73 7.19
C LEU A 312 -59.09 22.41 7.75
N VAL A 313 -59.57 22.43 9.00
CA VAL A 313 -60.24 21.29 9.64
C VAL A 313 -61.67 21.69 9.97
N GLU A 314 -62.62 20.83 9.65
CA GLU A 314 -64.02 21.03 10.02
C GLU A 314 -64.25 20.50 11.43
N HIS A 315 -64.62 21.41 12.34
CA HIS A 315 -65.02 21.05 13.69
C HIS A 315 -66.54 20.86 13.74
N SER A 316 -67.00 19.65 14.09
CA SER A 316 -68.42 19.40 14.36
C SER A 316 -68.72 19.74 15.82
N THR A 317 -69.65 20.67 16.06
CA THR A 317 -70.09 21.00 17.42
C THR A 317 -70.92 19.85 18.01
N SER A 318 -70.87 19.67 19.33
CA SER A 318 -71.33 18.49 20.08
C SER A 318 -72.76 18.02 19.78
N TYR A 319 -73.04 16.73 20.08
CA TYR A 319 -74.20 15.92 19.69
C TYR A 319 -75.63 16.48 19.96
N ASN A 320 -75.78 17.60 20.68
CA ASN A 320 -77.08 18.10 21.15
C ASN A 320 -77.56 19.46 20.59
N HIS A 321 -77.03 19.94 19.47
CA HIS A 321 -77.56 21.14 18.83
C HIS A 321 -78.08 20.89 17.41
N LEU A 322 -79.39 21.12 17.25
CA LEU A 322 -80.12 21.13 15.99
C LEU A 322 -79.64 22.31 15.14
N GLY A 323 -78.87 21.99 14.09
CA GLY A 323 -78.60 22.83 12.91
C GLY A 323 -77.93 24.18 13.18
N PHE A 324 -76.72 24.38 12.68
CA PHE A 324 -76.38 25.44 11.71
C PHE A 324 -74.85 25.50 11.55
N PHE A 325 -74.39 25.15 10.34
CA PHE A 325 -73.05 25.29 9.73
C PHE A 325 -71.86 24.57 10.41
N SER A 326 -71.03 23.87 9.61
CA SER A 326 -69.71 23.41 10.04
C SER A 326 -68.77 24.60 10.18
N GLU A 327 -68.05 24.69 11.30
CA GLU A 327 -67.02 25.70 11.49
C GLU A 327 -65.70 25.19 10.91
N LYS A 328 -65.17 25.88 9.90
CA LYS A 328 -63.82 25.61 9.37
C LYS A 328 -62.82 26.37 10.21
N VAL A 329 -62.02 25.64 10.99
CA VAL A 329 -60.92 26.20 11.77
C VAL A 329 -59.62 25.99 11.01
N VAL A 330 -58.76 27.01 10.99
CA VAL A 330 -57.42 26.91 10.40
C VAL A 330 -56.54 26.13 11.38
N ASN A 331 -56.15 24.92 11.00
CA ASN A 331 -55.27 24.06 11.80
C ASN A 331 -53.80 24.48 11.65
N ARG A 332 -53.40 24.85 10.43
CA ARG A 332 -52.03 25.28 10.13
C ARG A 332 -52.00 26.28 8.99
N VAL A 333 -51.11 27.26 9.09
CA VAL A 333 -50.76 28.19 8.00
C VAL A 333 -49.28 28.03 7.71
N ASN A 334 -48.94 27.76 6.45
CA ASN A 334 -47.55 27.73 5.99
C ASN A 334 -47.35 28.81 4.92
N GLY A 335 -46.36 29.66 5.14
CA GLY A 335 -45.86 30.63 4.18
C GLY A 335 -44.65 30.07 3.42
N GLU A 336 -44.77 29.98 2.10
CA GLU A 336 -43.63 29.78 1.19
C GLU A 336 -43.16 31.13 0.67
N ARG A 337 -41.90 31.47 0.92
CA ARG A 337 -41.30 32.70 0.40
C ARG A 337 -40.54 32.41 -0.89
N GLU A 338 -40.85 33.19 -1.91
CA GLU A 338 -40.18 33.24 -3.19
C GLU A 338 -39.46 34.59 -3.33
N LEU A 339 -38.25 34.56 -3.85
CA LEU A 339 -37.41 35.72 -4.14
C LEU A 339 -36.99 35.67 -5.61
N THR A 340 -37.43 36.64 -6.39
CA THR A 340 -37.00 36.81 -7.77
C THR A 340 -35.92 37.89 -7.85
N LEU A 341 -34.76 37.52 -8.38
CA LEU A 341 -33.58 38.36 -8.56
C LEU A 341 -33.26 38.51 -10.04
N ASN A 342 -32.81 39.69 -10.45
CA ASN A 342 -32.38 39.95 -11.82
C ASN A 342 -30.88 40.20 -11.85
N SER A 343 -30.18 39.58 -12.80
CA SER A 343 -28.71 39.62 -12.92
C SER A 343 -28.12 40.94 -13.42
N SER A 344 -28.95 41.88 -13.86
CA SER A 344 -28.53 42.94 -14.78
C SER A 344 -27.87 42.34 -16.05
N TRP A 345 -27.21 43.18 -16.84
CA TRP A 345 -26.47 42.79 -18.05
C TRP A 345 -25.34 41.80 -17.75
N ILE A 346 -25.44 40.58 -18.26
CA ILE A 346 -24.44 39.51 -18.14
C ILE A 346 -23.49 39.55 -19.35
N ASP A 347 -22.18 39.48 -19.11
CA ASP A 347 -21.15 39.32 -20.14
C ASP A 347 -20.87 37.85 -20.55
N GLU A 348 -20.06 37.62 -21.58
CA GLU A 348 -19.79 36.26 -22.08
C GLU A 348 -19.09 35.35 -21.07
N ASN A 349 -18.26 35.89 -20.18
CA ASN A 349 -17.58 35.12 -19.13
C ASN A 349 -18.53 34.79 -17.97
N GLU A 350 -19.46 35.69 -17.66
CA GLU A 350 -20.46 35.49 -16.62
C GLU A 350 -21.53 34.48 -17.06
N LYS A 351 -21.81 34.31 -18.36
CA LYS A 351 -22.82 33.36 -18.88
C LYS A 351 -22.63 31.93 -18.36
N GLU A 352 -21.41 31.39 -18.40
CA GLU A 352 -21.13 30.03 -17.94
C GLU A 352 -21.30 29.91 -16.41
N LEU A 353 -20.90 30.94 -15.65
CA LEU A 353 -21.12 31.01 -14.21
C LEU A 353 -22.62 30.98 -13.86
N PHE A 354 -23.45 31.68 -14.62
CA PHE A 354 -24.91 31.67 -14.47
C PHE A 354 -25.55 30.35 -14.90
N LEU A 355 -25.01 29.65 -15.90
CA LEU A 355 -25.42 28.28 -16.24
C LEU A 355 -25.10 27.32 -15.09
N GLN A 356 -23.91 27.45 -14.48
CA GLN A 356 -23.56 26.64 -13.31
C GLN A 356 -24.45 26.93 -12.10
N LEU A 357 -24.86 28.19 -11.90
CA LEU A 357 -25.88 28.54 -10.89
C LEU A 357 -27.17 27.78 -11.16
N ALA A 358 -27.68 27.85 -12.40
CA ALA A 358 -28.95 27.19 -12.76
C ALA A 358 -28.91 25.66 -12.58
N MET A 359 -27.74 25.05 -12.79
CA MET A 359 -27.52 23.60 -12.60
C MET A 359 -27.07 23.24 -11.18
N SER A 360 -27.04 24.20 -10.25
CA SER A 360 -26.52 23.98 -8.91
C SER A 360 -27.51 23.20 -8.03
N GLU A 361 -26.99 22.19 -7.34
CA GLU A 361 -27.75 21.39 -6.37
C GLU A 361 -27.82 22.03 -4.98
N ASP A 362 -27.00 23.05 -4.68
CA ASP A 362 -26.99 23.74 -3.37
C ASP A 362 -26.74 25.23 -3.57
N VAL A 363 -27.72 26.05 -3.17
CA VAL A 363 -27.74 27.50 -3.36
C VAL A 363 -28.07 28.18 -2.04
N LEU A 364 -27.33 29.25 -1.74
CA LEU A 364 -27.38 29.97 -0.49
C LEU A 364 -27.50 31.47 -0.77
N ILE A 365 -28.37 32.16 -0.04
CA ILE A 365 -28.34 33.62 0.03
C ILE A 365 -27.57 34.07 1.27
N VAL A 366 -26.74 35.08 1.10
CA VAL A 366 -25.96 35.68 2.20
C VAL A 366 -26.86 36.64 2.97
N SER A 367 -27.07 36.35 4.25
CA SER A 367 -27.70 37.26 5.19
C SER A 367 -26.66 37.89 6.12
N ASN A 368 -27.10 38.76 7.03
CA ASN A 368 -26.22 39.41 7.99
C ASN A 368 -25.67 38.46 9.08
N GLN A 369 -26.30 37.30 9.29
CA GLN A 369 -25.95 36.38 10.39
C GLN A 369 -25.54 34.98 9.92
N GLN A 370 -26.03 34.53 8.77
CA GLN A 370 -25.84 33.16 8.29
C GLN A 370 -26.08 33.04 6.78
N TYR A 371 -25.68 31.89 6.23
CA TYR A 371 -26.11 31.48 4.89
C TYR A 371 -27.48 30.80 4.97
N ILE A 372 -28.44 31.29 4.16
CA ILE A 372 -29.80 30.75 4.14
C ILE A 372 -29.97 29.89 2.88
N PRO A 373 -30.32 28.60 3.00
CA PRO A 373 -30.51 27.73 1.85
C PRO A 373 -31.76 28.09 1.06
N MET A 374 -31.62 27.98 -0.26
CA MET A 374 -32.66 28.26 -1.24
C MET A 374 -32.71 27.16 -2.30
N VAL A 375 -33.86 27.06 -2.96
CA VAL A 375 -34.12 26.16 -4.09
C VAL A 375 -34.40 27.01 -5.32
N ILE A 376 -33.75 26.73 -6.45
CA ILE A 376 -34.04 27.38 -7.73
C ILE A 376 -35.38 26.85 -8.26
N MET A 377 -36.25 27.75 -8.68
CA MET A 377 -37.59 27.46 -9.21
C MET A 377 -37.72 27.70 -10.72
N ASN A 378 -36.65 28.16 -11.38
CA ASN A 378 -36.65 28.41 -12.81
C ASN A 378 -36.58 27.08 -13.58
N ASP A 379 -37.74 26.60 -14.01
CA ASP A 379 -37.85 25.40 -14.86
C ASP A 379 -37.67 25.71 -16.35
N ASP A 380 -37.79 26.98 -16.75
CA ASP A 380 -37.62 27.40 -18.15
C ASP A 380 -36.14 27.34 -18.55
N HIS A 381 -35.87 26.71 -19.69
CA HIS A 381 -34.53 26.61 -20.28
C HIS A 381 -33.89 28.00 -20.39
N LEU A 382 -32.70 28.17 -19.82
CA LEU A 382 -31.86 29.32 -20.16
C LEU A 382 -31.64 29.30 -21.67
N ILE A 383 -32.29 30.21 -22.39
CA ILE A 383 -32.20 30.29 -23.85
C ILE A 383 -30.76 30.63 -24.18
N TYR A 384 -30.11 29.74 -24.95
CA TYR A 384 -28.80 30.01 -25.53
C TYR A 384 -29.01 30.49 -26.96
N ASP A 385 -28.90 31.79 -27.16
CA ASP A 385 -28.86 32.41 -28.48
C ASP A 385 -27.43 32.88 -28.76
N SER A 386 -26.82 32.31 -29.81
CA SER A 386 -25.45 32.60 -30.24
C SER A 386 -25.24 34.03 -30.72
N GLU A 387 -26.30 34.75 -31.08
CA GLU A 387 -26.25 36.17 -31.45
C GLU A 387 -26.47 37.11 -30.26
N GLU A 388 -26.82 36.57 -29.09
CA GLU A 388 -27.21 37.32 -27.89
C GLU A 388 -25.96 37.80 -27.12
N LYS A 389 -25.57 39.06 -27.28
CA LYS A 389 -24.32 39.60 -26.69
C LYS A 389 -24.41 39.98 -25.22
N VAL A 390 -25.57 40.47 -24.76
CA VAL A 390 -25.76 40.94 -23.38
C VAL A 390 -27.20 40.63 -22.96
N VAL A 391 -27.37 39.98 -21.80
CA VAL A 391 -28.71 39.55 -21.37
C VAL A 391 -28.95 39.77 -19.89
N GLY A 392 -30.13 40.27 -19.55
CA GLY A 392 -30.68 40.14 -18.20
C GLY A 392 -31.36 38.79 -18.02
N ARG A 393 -30.98 38.04 -16.99
CA ARG A 393 -31.66 36.82 -16.57
C ARG A 393 -32.35 37.06 -15.23
N SER A 394 -33.56 36.53 -15.10
CA SER A 394 -34.32 36.54 -13.85
C SER A 394 -34.26 35.16 -13.22
N PHE A 395 -33.90 35.08 -11.95
CA PHE A 395 -33.85 33.84 -11.17
C PHE A 395 -34.82 33.94 -10.01
N THR A 396 -35.73 32.97 -9.92
CA THR A 396 -36.67 32.81 -8.82
C THR A 396 -36.18 31.71 -7.91
N PHE A 397 -36.01 32.07 -6.65
CA PHE A 397 -35.56 31.20 -5.59
C PHE A 397 -36.69 31.03 -4.58
N ARG A 398 -36.82 29.84 -4.01
CA ARG A 398 -37.69 29.58 -2.87
C ARG A 398 -36.85 29.32 -1.63
N TYR A 399 -37.18 29.95 -0.51
CA TYR A 399 -36.53 29.66 0.77
C TYR A 399 -36.88 28.24 1.21
N SER A 400 -35.88 27.47 1.68
CA SER A 400 -36.11 26.07 2.08
C SER A 400 -36.98 25.92 3.34
N SER A 401 -37.03 26.95 4.19
CA SER A 401 -37.84 26.97 5.40
C SER A 401 -39.25 27.52 5.15
N LEU A 402 -40.27 26.79 5.58
CA LEU A 402 -41.63 27.29 5.65
C LEU A 402 -41.78 28.25 6.84
N GLU A 403 -42.35 29.42 6.62
CA GLU A 403 -42.68 30.35 7.68
C GLU A 403 -44.08 30.07 8.21
N SER A 404 -44.19 29.68 9.48
CA SER A 404 -45.49 29.56 10.18
C SER A 404 -45.88 30.85 10.91
N ASN A 405 -44.89 31.69 11.23
CA ASN A 405 -45.06 32.91 12.03
C ASN A 405 -44.12 34.00 11.49
N VAL A 406 -44.53 35.27 11.59
CA VAL A 406 -43.73 36.42 11.15
C VAL A 406 -43.41 37.28 12.38
N SER A 407 -42.14 37.66 12.54
CA SER A 407 -41.69 38.55 13.61
C SER A 407 -40.72 39.60 13.08
N ASN A 408 -40.92 40.87 13.45
CA ASN A 408 -39.98 41.96 13.14
C ASN A 408 -39.15 42.27 14.39
N LEU A 409 -38.33 41.31 14.82
CA LEU A 409 -37.42 41.47 15.95
C LEU A 409 -36.10 42.04 15.46
N PRO A 410 -35.42 42.90 16.25
CA PRO A 410 -34.06 43.31 15.95
C PRO A 410 -33.16 42.07 15.83
N VAL A 411 -32.10 42.19 15.03
CA VAL A 411 -31.01 41.21 14.92
C VAL A 411 -30.62 40.78 16.33
N PHE A 412 -30.90 39.52 16.69
CA PHE A 412 -30.49 39.00 17.99
C PHE A 412 -28.96 39.16 18.08
N PRO A 413 -28.43 39.77 19.16
CA PRO A 413 -26.99 39.93 19.30
C PRO A 413 -26.34 38.57 19.15
N THR A 414 -25.29 38.50 18.35
CA THR A 414 -24.58 37.24 18.07
C THR A 414 -24.29 36.57 19.40
N ALA A 415 -24.95 35.44 19.67
CA ALA A 415 -24.69 34.68 20.89
C ALA A 415 -23.19 34.36 20.88
N GLU A 416 -22.49 34.65 21.99
CA GLU A 416 -21.08 34.31 22.09
C GLU A 416 -20.93 32.83 21.76
N ALA A 417 -20.05 32.54 20.79
CA ALA A 417 -19.79 31.16 20.40
C ALA A 417 -19.37 30.40 21.66
N ARG A 418 -20.16 29.37 22.02
CA ARG A 418 -19.87 28.54 23.19
C ARG A 418 -18.43 28.04 23.07
N ALA A 419 -17.66 28.19 24.15
CA ALA A 419 -16.25 27.80 24.15
C ALA A 419 -16.13 26.29 23.88
N THR A 420 -15.17 25.91 23.02
CA THR A 420 -14.99 24.51 22.61
C THR A 420 -13.59 24.00 22.99
N GLY A 421 -13.49 22.69 23.20
CA GLY A 421 -12.24 21.98 23.49
C GLY A 421 -12.12 20.72 22.65
N TRP A 422 -10.89 20.17 22.59
CA TRP A 422 -10.61 18.87 21.99
C TRP A 422 -10.32 17.85 23.09
N ARG A 423 -10.90 16.66 22.98
CA ARG A 423 -10.62 15.52 23.88
C ARG A 423 -10.40 14.24 23.10
N GLY A 424 -9.81 13.23 23.73
CA GLY A 424 -9.54 11.96 23.07
C GLY A 424 -10.82 11.23 22.63
N TYR A 425 -10.81 10.74 21.41
CA TYR A 425 -11.90 9.99 20.78
C TYR A 425 -11.41 8.61 20.32
N GLY A 426 -12.20 7.57 20.59
CA GLY A 426 -11.90 6.19 20.20
C GLY A 426 -10.89 5.47 21.10
N THR A 427 -10.41 4.32 20.62
CA THR A 427 -9.45 3.48 21.35
C THR A 427 -8.03 4.03 21.26
N MET A 428 -7.37 4.07 22.41
CA MET A 428 -5.96 4.41 22.53
C MET A 428 -5.10 3.26 22.00
N ALA A 429 -4.15 3.57 21.12
CA ALA A 429 -3.19 2.60 20.61
C ALA A 429 -1.94 2.59 21.49
N CYS A 430 -1.42 1.41 21.81
CA CYS A 430 -0.20 1.30 22.60
C CYS A 430 1.04 1.51 21.72
N GLU A 431 2.04 2.21 22.25
CA GLU A 431 3.35 2.30 21.65
C GLU A 431 4.07 0.95 21.81
N LEU A 432 4.66 0.46 20.72
CA LEU A 432 5.37 -0.81 20.67
C LEU A 432 6.88 -0.60 20.54
N ASP A 433 7.67 -1.45 21.17
CA ASP A 433 9.13 -1.51 21.00
C ASP A 433 9.51 -2.22 19.68
N ILE A 434 10.83 -2.33 19.43
CA ILE A 434 11.38 -2.97 18.24
C ILE A 434 11.02 -4.47 18.12
N TYR A 435 10.55 -5.09 19.20
CA TYR A 435 10.12 -6.48 19.27
C TYR A 435 8.60 -6.63 19.27
N GLY A 436 7.85 -5.54 19.04
CA GLY A 436 6.39 -5.54 19.01
C GLY A 436 5.74 -5.66 20.39
N LYS A 437 6.46 -5.35 21.48
CA LYS A 437 5.94 -5.36 22.86
C LYS A 437 5.54 -3.96 23.30
N ARG A 438 4.49 -3.85 24.10
CA ARG A 438 4.00 -2.56 24.60
C ARG A 438 5.01 -1.92 25.56
N THR A 439 5.18 -0.60 25.47
CA THR A 439 6.13 0.17 26.27
C THR A 439 5.53 0.76 27.56
N GLY A 440 4.25 0.50 27.86
CA GLY A 440 3.52 1.18 28.95
C GLY A 440 2.96 2.55 28.57
N LYS A 441 3.19 2.99 27.33
CA LYS A 441 2.73 4.27 26.80
C LYS A 441 1.67 4.08 25.73
N GLY A 442 0.69 4.97 25.72
CA GLY A 442 -0.42 4.98 24.76
C GLY A 442 -0.52 6.32 24.04
N LYS A 443 -0.95 6.25 22.79
CA LYS A 443 -1.26 7.39 21.94
C LYS A 443 -2.74 7.37 21.59
N ILE A 444 -3.39 8.50 21.80
CA ILE A 444 -4.74 8.74 21.29
C ILE A 444 -4.63 9.01 19.78
N SER A 445 -5.42 8.31 18.97
CA SER A 445 -5.38 8.45 17.51
C SER A 445 -6.24 9.62 17.00
N HIS A 446 -7.35 9.90 17.67
CA HIS A 446 -8.34 10.89 17.25
C HIS A 446 -8.75 11.80 18.39
N LEU A 447 -9.17 13.01 18.02
CA LEU A 447 -9.74 13.99 18.93
C LEU A 447 -11.16 14.31 18.47
N GLU A 448 -12.09 14.47 19.41
CA GLU A 448 -13.42 15.00 19.15
C GLU A 448 -13.58 16.40 19.74
N LEU A 449 -14.37 17.22 19.05
CA LEU A 449 -14.70 18.58 19.46
C LEU A 449 -15.93 18.55 20.38
N TYR A 450 -15.82 19.20 21.53
CA TYR A 450 -16.89 19.27 22.53
C TYR A 450 -17.04 20.70 23.07
N TYR A 451 -18.20 21.02 23.62
CA TYR A 451 -18.43 22.30 24.31
C TYR A 451 -17.89 22.23 25.74
N LEU A 452 -17.12 23.24 26.15
CA LEU A 452 -16.45 23.27 27.46
C LEU A 452 -17.42 23.47 28.64
N ASP A 453 -18.62 23.97 28.37
CA ASP A 453 -19.63 24.29 29.39
C ASP A 453 -20.45 23.07 29.83
N ASP A 454 -20.88 22.19 28.90
CA ASP A 454 -21.74 21.04 29.20
C ASP A 454 -21.17 19.68 28.76
N ASN A 455 -19.96 19.68 28.17
CA ASN A 455 -19.27 18.50 27.70
C ASN A 455 -19.99 17.72 26.57
N SER A 456 -21.01 18.32 25.96
CA SER A 456 -21.74 17.80 24.81
C SER A 456 -20.93 17.94 23.53
N PHE A 457 -21.23 17.10 22.53
CA PHE A 457 -20.56 17.15 21.24
C PHE A 457 -20.96 18.40 20.47
N VAL A 458 -20.00 19.04 19.81
CA VAL A 458 -20.33 20.05 18.80
C VAL A 458 -20.97 19.36 17.61
N LEU A 459 -22.13 19.85 17.17
CA LEU A 459 -22.84 19.31 16.00
C LEU A 459 -22.53 20.16 14.75
N PRO A 460 -22.23 19.53 13.59
CA PRO A 460 -22.10 18.08 13.40
C PRO A 460 -20.89 17.52 14.15
N HIS A 461 -21.02 16.28 14.65
CA HIS A 461 -19.98 15.60 15.46
C HIS A 461 -18.65 15.66 14.73
N THR A 462 -17.73 16.46 15.26
CA THR A 462 -16.48 16.78 14.59
C THR A 462 -15.35 16.00 15.23
N VAL A 463 -14.67 15.19 14.42
CA VAL A 463 -13.52 14.37 14.81
C VAL A 463 -12.34 14.70 13.88
N LYS A 464 -11.13 14.74 14.44
CA LYS A 464 -9.89 14.90 13.67
C LYS A 464 -8.79 13.96 14.16
N LEU A 465 -7.72 13.84 13.38
CA LEU A 465 -6.52 13.12 13.80
C LEU A 465 -5.76 13.88 14.89
N ASN A 466 -5.21 13.13 15.85
CA ASN A 466 -4.34 13.67 16.89
C ASN A 466 -2.89 13.79 16.38
N VAL A 467 -2.62 14.88 15.65
CA VAL A 467 -1.32 15.16 15.01
C VAL A 467 -0.56 16.21 15.81
N GLU A 468 0.74 15.98 16.02
CA GLU A 468 1.62 16.91 16.72
C GLU A 468 1.66 18.26 16.01
N GLY A 469 1.59 19.35 16.78
CA GLY A 469 1.52 20.71 16.24
C GLY A 469 0.12 21.20 15.84
N THR A 470 -0.92 20.35 15.92
CA THR A 470 -2.32 20.78 15.72
C THR A 470 -2.97 21.23 17.03
N VAL A 471 -3.93 22.16 16.95
CA VAL A 471 -4.66 22.68 18.12
C VAL A 471 -5.29 21.53 18.91
N GLY A 472 -5.10 21.48 20.23
CA GLY A 472 -5.69 20.42 21.07
C GLY A 472 -4.99 19.06 21.00
N TYR A 473 -3.79 18.98 20.38
CA TYR A 473 -2.95 17.79 20.39
C TYR A 473 -2.77 17.22 21.81
N ILE A 474 -2.94 15.91 21.95
CA ILE A 474 -2.68 15.17 23.18
C ILE A 474 -1.46 14.27 22.95
N GLY A 475 -0.37 14.56 23.67
CA GLY A 475 0.87 13.78 23.59
C GLY A 475 0.74 12.32 24.03
N ILE A 476 1.80 11.56 23.83
CA ILE A 476 1.91 10.18 24.34
C ILE A 476 1.84 10.23 25.88
N GLN A 477 1.00 9.37 26.46
CA GLN A 477 0.81 9.30 27.90
C GLN A 477 1.12 7.90 28.42
N THR A 478 1.67 7.82 29.64
CA THR A 478 1.80 6.57 30.37
C THR A 478 0.42 6.08 30.81
N THR A 479 0.10 4.81 30.56
CA THR A 479 -1.22 4.26 30.85
C THR A 479 -1.15 2.78 31.26
N GLY A 480 -1.95 2.42 32.26
CA GLY A 480 -2.06 1.04 32.71
C GLY A 480 -2.62 0.10 31.64
N LEU A 481 -3.40 0.61 30.68
CA LEU A 481 -3.94 -0.18 29.57
C LEU A 481 -2.84 -0.72 28.64
N CYS A 482 -1.68 -0.08 28.59
CA CYS A 482 -0.55 -0.46 27.75
C CYS A 482 0.59 -1.14 28.54
N SER A 483 0.32 -1.56 29.78
CA SER A 483 1.33 -2.16 30.66
C SER A 483 1.75 -3.58 30.28
N SER A 484 0.84 -4.36 29.66
CA SER A 484 1.08 -5.75 29.30
C SER A 484 0.80 -6.02 27.82
N THR A 485 1.76 -6.63 27.12
CA THR A 485 1.59 -7.12 25.75
C THR A 485 0.63 -8.31 25.72
N PRO A 486 -0.44 -8.31 24.89
CA PRO A 486 -1.46 -9.36 24.88
C PRO A 486 -0.93 -10.75 24.52
N TYR A 487 -0.07 -10.83 23.50
CA TYR A 487 0.49 -12.09 23.02
C TYR A 487 2.01 -12.01 23.01
N LEU A 488 2.65 -12.99 23.64
CA LEU A 488 4.10 -13.13 23.71
C LEU A 488 4.50 -14.44 23.03
N SER A 489 5.54 -14.39 22.20
CA SER A 489 5.97 -15.55 21.43
C SER A 489 6.39 -16.71 22.32
N ASN A 490 6.00 -17.92 21.95
CA ASN A 490 6.57 -19.14 22.51
C ASN A 490 8.05 -19.27 22.14
N SER A 491 8.78 -20.12 22.86
CA SER A 491 10.14 -20.47 22.46
C SER A 491 10.11 -21.26 21.16
N TYR A 492 10.97 -20.91 20.21
CA TYR A 492 11.14 -21.66 18.97
C TYR A 492 12.58 -22.16 18.85
N SER A 493 12.76 -23.48 18.75
CA SER A 493 14.07 -24.10 18.65
C SER A 493 14.06 -25.22 17.62
N ALA A 494 14.90 -25.11 16.60
CA ALA A 494 15.02 -26.12 15.55
C ALA A 494 16.45 -26.19 14.99
N ILE A 495 16.79 -27.35 14.43
CA ILE A 495 18.07 -27.59 13.75
C ILE A 495 18.08 -26.81 12.43
N GLY A 496 19.16 -26.06 12.17
CA GLY A 496 19.35 -25.30 10.94
C GLY A 496 19.62 -26.19 9.72
N THR A 497 19.55 -25.61 8.52
CA THR A 497 19.70 -26.35 7.25
C THR A 497 21.14 -26.39 6.72
N PHE A 498 22.04 -25.60 7.30
CA PHE A 498 23.43 -25.49 6.86
C PHE A 498 24.36 -26.28 7.77
N LYS A 499 25.32 -27.00 7.18
CA LYS A 499 26.41 -27.66 7.90
C LYS A 499 27.58 -26.70 8.06
N LYS A 500 28.33 -26.84 9.15
CA LYS A 500 29.62 -26.15 9.31
C LYS A 500 30.59 -26.53 8.19
N SER A 501 31.11 -25.53 7.49
CA SER A 501 32.03 -25.68 6.35
C SER A 501 33.50 -25.53 6.74
N THR A 502 33.77 -25.00 7.94
CA THR A 502 35.11 -24.64 8.43
C THR A 502 35.79 -25.73 9.26
N CYS A 503 35.38 -27.00 9.11
CA CYS A 503 36.04 -28.11 9.79
C CYS A 503 37.38 -28.44 9.14
N GLY A 504 38.41 -28.73 9.96
CA GLY A 504 39.73 -29.13 9.47
C GLY A 504 39.75 -30.52 8.83
N ASN A 505 40.82 -30.83 8.09
CA ASN A 505 40.99 -32.12 7.41
C ASN A 505 40.80 -33.31 8.39
N GLY A 506 39.99 -34.30 7.99
CA GLY A 506 39.64 -35.47 8.81
C GLY A 506 38.38 -35.31 9.69
N TYR A 507 37.64 -34.19 9.54
CA TYR A 507 36.37 -33.93 10.22
C TYR A 507 35.25 -33.57 9.23
N THR A 508 34.01 -33.94 9.55
CA THR A 508 32.80 -33.52 8.84
C THR A 508 31.96 -32.58 9.70
N GLY A 509 31.32 -31.59 9.07
CA GLY A 509 30.52 -30.57 9.74
C GLY A 509 29.10 -31.03 10.10
N GLY A 510 28.70 -30.77 11.34
CA GLY A 510 27.35 -30.93 11.85
C GLY A 510 26.49 -29.67 11.69
N PHE A 511 25.18 -29.82 11.91
CA PHE A 511 24.22 -28.72 11.92
C PHE A 511 24.21 -27.99 13.26
N ALA A 512 23.91 -26.69 13.25
CA ALA A 512 23.70 -25.90 14.47
C ALA A 512 22.21 -25.87 14.86
N THR A 513 21.91 -25.88 16.16
CA THR A 513 20.56 -25.62 16.66
C THR A 513 20.39 -24.12 16.90
N ILE A 514 19.36 -23.53 16.31
CA ILE A 514 19.01 -22.11 16.52
C ILE A 514 17.83 -22.07 17.49
N SER A 515 17.97 -21.30 18.57
CA SER A 515 16.92 -21.12 19.58
C SER A 515 16.56 -19.66 19.76
N ILE A 516 15.27 -19.38 19.70
CA ILE A 516 14.64 -18.09 19.97
C ILE A 516 13.90 -18.24 21.30
N ALA A 517 14.26 -17.43 22.29
CA ALA A 517 13.67 -17.51 23.62
C ALA A 517 12.19 -17.13 23.61
N ALA A 518 11.41 -17.70 24.54
CA ALA A 518 10.04 -17.26 24.79
C ALA A 518 10.01 -15.78 25.23
N ASN A 519 8.90 -15.09 24.96
CA ASN A 519 8.66 -13.68 25.26
C ASN A 519 9.61 -12.70 24.54
N ARG A 520 10.36 -13.18 23.54
CA ARG A 520 11.21 -12.32 22.72
C ARG A 520 10.37 -11.37 21.88
N TRP A 521 9.38 -11.89 21.15
CA TRP A 521 8.48 -11.13 20.28
C TRP A 521 7.10 -10.93 20.90
N GLY A 522 6.48 -9.79 20.58
CA GLY A 522 5.13 -9.43 20.98
C GLY A 522 4.18 -9.25 19.78
N SER A 523 2.88 -9.43 20.03
CA SER A 523 1.83 -9.09 19.07
C SER A 523 0.60 -8.49 19.75
N GLU A 524 -0.05 -7.58 19.02
CA GLU A 524 -1.38 -7.04 19.33
C GLU A 524 -2.50 -7.85 18.65
N ALA A 525 -2.17 -8.71 17.68
CA ALA A 525 -3.14 -9.38 16.82
C ALA A 525 -3.50 -10.78 17.33
N SER A 526 -2.51 -11.67 17.52
CA SER A 526 -2.74 -13.04 17.96
C SER A 526 -1.46 -13.73 18.44
N GLN A 527 -1.63 -14.86 19.13
CA GLN A 527 -0.54 -15.75 19.50
C GLN A 527 0.22 -16.26 18.26
N SER A 528 -0.50 -16.59 17.17
CA SER A 528 0.12 -17.10 15.94
C SER A 528 1.01 -16.06 15.26
N ASP A 529 0.65 -14.77 15.31
CA ASP A 529 1.47 -13.68 14.78
C ASP A 529 2.75 -13.49 15.61
N ALA A 530 2.66 -13.55 16.94
CA ALA A 530 3.83 -13.49 17.81
C ALA A 530 4.80 -14.67 17.54
N ASP A 531 4.25 -15.88 17.38
CA ASP A 531 5.05 -17.09 17.08
C ASP A 531 5.64 -17.05 15.66
N ALA A 532 4.92 -16.49 14.68
CA ALA A 532 5.42 -16.31 13.32
C ALA A 532 6.63 -15.38 13.26
N LYS A 533 6.63 -14.27 14.02
CA LYS A 533 7.79 -13.37 14.12
C LYS A 533 9.03 -14.06 14.71
N ALA A 534 8.84 -14.94 15.70
CA ALA A 534 9.92 -15.75 16.24
C ALA A 534 10.47 -16.74 15.19
N LEU A 535 9.59 -17.34 14.37
CA LEU A 535 9.99 -18.18 13.24
C LEU A 535 10.75 -17.39 12.16
N ASP A 536 10.35 -16.16 11.87
CA ASP A 536 11.05 -15.32 10.89
C ASP A 536 12.45 -14.90 11.37
N GLU A 537 12.63 -14.62 12.66
CA GLU A 537 13.96 -14.42 13.24
C GLU A 537 14.81 -15.71 13.13
N TRP A 538 14.22 -16.88 13.41
CA TRP A 538 14.91 -18.16 13.21
C TRP A 538 15.36 -18.33 11.76
N ARG A 539 14.49 -18.02 10.78
CA ARG A 539 14.83 -18.08 9.34
C ARG A 539 15.96 -17.11 8.98
N ALA A 540 15.95 -15.92 9.56
CA ALA A 540 16.99 -14.92 9.34
C ALA A 540 18.36 -15.35 9.91
N LEU A 541 18.37 -16.06 11.05
CA LEU A 541 19.59 -16.62 11.64
C LEU A 541 20.07 -17.90 10.96
N ASN A 542 19.19 -18.62 10.27
CA ASN A 542 19.51 -19.86 9.55
C ASN A 542 20.37 -19.58 8.31
N THR A 543 21.65 -19.35 8.53
CA THR A 543 22.64 -18.95 7.53
C THR A 543 23.92 -19.78 7.65
N GLN A 544 24.73 -19.79 6.60
CA GLN A 544 26.04 -20.45 6.61
C GLN A 544 26.96 -19.89 7.70
N GLY A 545 26.98 -18.57 7.91
CA GLY A 545 27.80 -17.94 8.95
C GLY A 545 27.42 -18.38 10.37
N TYR A 546 26.12 -18.54 10.65
CA TYR A 546 25.67 -19.07 11.95
C TYR A 546 26.08 -20.53 12.13
N ALA A 547 25.96 -21.34 11.08
CA ALA A 547 26.40 -22.75 11.10
C ALA A 547 27.91 -22.88 11.29
N ASP A 548 28.72 -22.00 10.69
CA ASP A 548 30.16 -21.99 10.87
C ASP A 548 30.58 -21.59 12.29
N ALA A 549 29.86 -20.65 12.90
CA ALA A 549 30.11 -20.21 14.27
C ALA A 549 29.70 -21.27 15.31
N ASN A 550 28.52 -21.89 15.14
CA ASN A 550 27.86 -22.68 16.20
C ASN A 550 27.75 -24.19 15.90
N GLY A 551 28.09 -24.63 14.70
CA GLY A 551 28.07 -26.06 14.32
C GLY A 551 29.25 -26.85 14.90
N THR A 552 29.06 -28.15 15.04
CA THR A 552 30.07 -29.09 15.56
C THR A 552 30.89 -29.72 14.43
N CYS A 553 32.12 -30.16 14.71
CA CYS A 553 32.91 -30.98 13.79
C CYS A 553 33.08 -32.37 14.39
N THR A 554 32.78 -33.42 13.62
CA THR A 554 32.90 -34.82 14.05
C THR A 554 33.95 -35.55 13.21
N LEU A 555 34.71 -36.46 13.83
CA LEU A 555 35.75 -37.26 13.16
C LEU A 555 35.16 -38.14 12.04
N VAL A 556 35.89 -38.24 10.93
CA VAL A 556 35.63 -39.22 9.87
C VAL A 556 35.98 -40.62 10.40
N ASN A 557 35.08 -41.61 10.20
CA ASN A 557 35.20 -42.95 10.79
C ASN A 557 36.56 -43.62 10.48
N SER A 558 37.40 -43.80 11.50
CA SER A 558 38.68 -44.52 11.44
C SER A 558 38.50 -46.03 11.62
N GLY A 559 39.35 -46.84 10.98
CA GLY A 559 39.48 -48.26 11.30
C GLY A 559 39.36 -49.22 10.12
N ASN A 560 38.93 -48.77 8.93
CA ASN A 560 38.64 -49.67 7.80
C ASN A 560 38.99 -49.06 6.44
N LEU A 561 39.26 -49.92 5.45
CA LEU A 561 39.22 -49.62 4.02
C LEU A 561 38.01 -50.33 3.38
N ARG A 562 37.51 -49.78 2.27
CA ARG A 562 36.49 -50.47 1.48
C ARG A 562 37.15 -51.48 0.57
N ALA A 563 36.83 -52.76 0.75
CA ALA A 563 37.33 -53.87 -0.05
C ALA A 563 36.20 -54.41 -0.95
N LYS A 564 36.45 -54.42 -2.25
CA LYS A 564 35.58 -55.01 -3.26
C LYS A 564 36.26 -56.24 -3.84
N PHE A 565 35.61 -57.39 -3.77
CA PHE A 565 36.09 -58.64 -4.35
C PHE A 565 35.33 -58.99 -5.61
N PHE A 566 36.01 -59.64 -6.55
CA PHE A 566 35.54 -60.02 -7.86
C PHE A 566 36.01 -61.43 -8.17
N THR A 567 35.17 -62.25 -8.78
CA THR A 567 35.54 -63.58 -9.26
C THR A 567 35.61 -63.54 -10.79
N PHE A 568 36.60 -64.21 -11.38
CA PHE A 568 36.76 -64.26 -12.83
C PHE A 568 36.95 -65.69 -13.34
N PHE A 569 36.87 -65.85 -14.66
CA PHE A 569 37.16 -67.11 -15.32
C PHE A 569 38.53 -67.01 -16.01
N PRO A 570 39.34 -68.09 -16.01
CA PRO A 570 40.61 -68.09 -16.72
C PRO A 570 40.40 -67.90 -18.23
N ASP A 571 41.07 -66.92 -18.80
CA ASP A 571 41.05 -66.59 -20.23
C ASP A 571 42.34 -67.01 -20.97
N GLY A 572 43.27 -67.66 -20.25
CA GLY A 572 44.56 -68.11 -20.77
C GLY A 572 45.65 -67.04 -20.79
N THR A 573 45.38 -65.81 -20.34
CA THR A 573 46.38 -64.73 -20.25
C THR A 573 47.28 -64.85 -19.02
N GLY A 574 46.89 -65.68 -18.05
CA GLY A 574 47.61 -65.87 -16.79
C GLY A 574 47.34 -64.79 -15.74
N VAL A 575 46.60 -63.72 -16.05
CA VAL A 575 46.31 -62.61 -15.12
C VAL A 575 44.81 -62.31 -15.04
N ALA A 576 44.37 -61.54 -14.06
CA ALA A 576 42.99 -61.08 -14.01
C ALA A 576 42.69 -60.04 -15.13
N PRO A 577 41.49 -60.06 -15.74
CA PRO A 577 41.13 -59.13 -16.83
C PRO A 577 41.22 -57.65 -16.41
N GLU A 578 41.83 -56.79 -17.23
CA GLU A 578 42.01 -55.34 -16.94
C GLU A 578 40.71 -54.60 -16.60
N GLY A 579 39.57 -55.04 -17.15
CA GLY A 579 38.25 -54.44 -16.92
C GLY A 579 37.50 -54.95 -15.68
N ILE A 580 38.06 -55.89 -14.92
CA ILE A 580 37.34 -56.62 -13.85
C ILE A 580 36.73 -55.68 -12.80
N TYR A 581 37.41 -54.59 -12.48
CA TYR A 581 36.98 -53.63 -11.46
C TYR A 581 35.84 -52.70 -11.88
N SER A 582 35.44 -52.75 -13.15
CA SER A 582 34.25 -52.06 -13.66
C SER A 582 32.98 -52.91 -13.53
N ASN A 583 33.12 -54.20 -13.19
CA ASN A 583 31.99 -55.09 -12.97
C ASN A 583 31.34 -54.84 -11.60
N THR A 584 30.16 -55.42 -11.38
CA THR A 584 29.57 -55.49 -10.03
C THR A 584 30.44 -56.41 -9.16
N PRO A 585 30.91 -55.97 -7.98
CA PRO A 585 31.71 -56.82 -7.11
C PRO A 585 30.89 -57.99 -6.56
N THR A 586 31.51 -59.16 -6.48
CA THR A 586 30.96 -60.35 -5.81
C THR A 586 30.74 -60.08 -4.32
N LEU A 587 31.61 -59.30 -3.68
CA LEU A 587 31.47 -58.85 -2.29
C LEU A 587 31.97 -57.42 -2.12
N ASN A 588 31.25 -56.59 -1.36
CA ASN A 588 31.65 -55.24 -0.98
C ASN A 588 31.56 -55.09 0.53
N VAL A 589 32.71 -54.99 1.19
CA VAL A 589 32.83 -55.07 2.66
C VAL A 589 33.85 -54.05 3.17
N LEU A 590 33.76 -53.70 4.44
CA LEU A 590 34.78 -52.90 5.13
C LEU A 590 35.75 -53.85 5.86
N LEU A 591 37.04 -53.72 5.58
CA LEU A 591 38.09 -54.51 6.22
C LEU A 591 39.04 -53.61 7.00
N ASN A 592 39.46 -54.07 8.17
CA ASN A 592 40.41 -53.39 9.05
C ASN A 592 41.85 -53.92 8.90
N SER A 593 42.10 -54.78 7.92
CA SER A 593 43.40 -55.37 7.61
C SER A 593 43.62 -55.49 6.11
N LEU A 594 44.85 -55.27 5.66
CA LEU A 594 45.32 -55.52 4.29
C LEU A 594 46.06 -56.85 4.23
N PHE A 595 45.33 -57.94 4.50
CA PHE A 595 45.84 -59.30 4.51
C PHE A 595 44.82 -60.24 3.85
N ILE A 596 45.29 -61.12 2.95
CA ILE A 596 44.50 -62.16 2.30
C ILE A 596 45.29 -63.47 2.35
N ASP A 597 44.62 -64.54 2.77
CA ASP A 597 45.02 -65.93 2.63
C ASP A 597 43.76 -66.79 2.39
N SER A 598 43.93 -68.10 2.26
CA SER A 598 42.84 -69.07 2.13
C SER A 598 41.80 -68.99 3.25
N THR A 599 42.22 -68.67 4.47
CA THR A 599 41.33 -68.53 5.64
C THR A 599 40.42 -67.31 5.48
N VAL A 600 40.96 -66.18 5.04
CA VAL A 600 40.20 -64.95 4.81
C VAL A 600 39.24 -65.10 3.63
N LEU A 601 39.69 -65.64 2.50
CA LEU A 601 38.83 -65.82 1.33
C LEU A 601 37.67 -66.78 1.61
N SER A 602 37.96 -67.94 2.20
CA SER A 602 36.93 -68.91 2.56
C SER A 602 35.97 -68.38 3.63
N GLY A 603 36.47 -67.64 4.63
CA GLY A 603 35.65 -66.98 5.65
C GLY A 603 34.70 -65.91 5.09
N LEU A 604 35.06 -65.30 3.96
CA LEU A 604 34.21 -64.35 3.22
C LEU A 604 33.32 -65.04 2.16
N GLY A 605 33.39 -66.37 2.04
CA GLY A 605 32.61 -67.14 1.07
C GLY A 605 33.06 -66.96 -0.39
N LEU A 606 34.34 -66.62 -0.60
CA LEU A 606 34.95 -66.44 -1.92
C LEU A 606 35.74 -67.68 -2.35
N PRO A 607 35.90 -67.93 -3.67
CA PRO A 607 36.81 -68.96 -4.16
C PRO A 607 38.26 -68.58 -3.86
N ILE A 608 39.10 -69.61 -3.69
CA ILE A 608 40.53 -69.45 -3.42
C ILE A 608 41.35 -69.19 -4.69
N ASP A 609 40.90 -69.68 -5.85
CA ASP A 609 41.48 -69.36 -7.17
C ASP A 609 40.59 -68.36 -7.92
N TYR A 610 41.15 -67.67 -8.91
CA TYR A 610 40.47 -66.74 -9.82
C TYR A 610 39.67 -65.64 -9.11
N VAL A 611 40.29 -64.99 -8.12
CA VAL A 611 39.72 -63.88 -7.35
C VAL A 611 40.56 -62.62 -7.50
N ALA A 612 39.91 -61.47 -7.60
CA ALA A 612 40.56 -60.16 -7.56
C ALA A 612 39.94 -59.29 -6.46
N ALA A 613 40.72 -58.37 -5.92
CA ALA A 613 40.29 -57.46 -4.86
C ALA A 613 40.77 -56.03 -5.13
N ARG A 614 39.90 -55.06 -4.88
CA ARG A 614 40.23 -53.63 -4.87
C ARG A 614 39.95 -53.05 -3.49
N PHE A 615 40.99 -52.54 -2.86
CA PHE A 615 40.93 -51.81 -1.59
C PHE A 615 40.99 -50.32 -1.87
N THR A 616 40.02 -49.55 -1.37
CA THR A 616 39.95 -48.09 -1.54
C THR A 616 39.71 -47.39 -0.22
N GLY A 617 40.34 -46.23 -0.05
CA GLY A 617 40.14 -45.35 1.10
C GLY A 617 41.30 -44.37 1.23
N PHE A 618 41.66 -44.05 2.46
CA PHE A 618 42.78 -43.19 2.80
C PHE A 618 43.66 -43.84 3.85
N ILE A 619 44.97 -43.65 3.71
CA ILE A 619 45.96 -43.97 4.75
C ILE A 619 46.44 -42.68 5.39
N LYS A 620 46.29 -42.57 6.71
CA LYS A 620 46.83 -41.46 7.49
C LYS A 620 48.29 -41.71 7.82
N ALA A 621 49.19 -40.86 7.33
CA ALA A 621 50.62 -40.99 7.57
C ALA A 621 50.97 -40.69 9.05
N PRO A 622 51.83 -41.50 9.70
CA PRO A 622 52.15 -41.36 11.11
C PRO A 622 53.28 -40.34 11.38
N ILE A 623 54.08 -40.04 10.36
CA ILE A 623 55.26 -39.16 10.45
C ILE A 623 55.33 -38.23 9.23
N THR A 624 56.15 -37.18 9.33
CA THR A 624 56.63 -36.41 8.19
C THR A 624 58.00 -36.95 7.80
N GLY A 625 58.20 -37.31 6.52
CA GLY A 625 59.43 -37.91 6.01
C GLY A 625 59.14 -39.13 5.13
N GLN A 626 60.12 -40.02 4.98
CA GLN A 626 59.98 -41.22 4.16
C GLN A 626 59.38 -42.39 4.94
N ILE A 627 58.41 -43.04 4.31
CA ILE A 627 57.88 -44.36 4.73
C ILE A 627 58.22 -45.40 3.65
N GLN A 628 58.45 -46.64 4.06
CA GLN A 628 58.56 -47.78 3.15
C GLN A 628 57.29 -48.63 3.27
N ILE A 629 56.60 -48.86 2.16
CA ILE A 629 55.49 -49.81 2.05
C ILE A 629 56.02 -51.11 1.46
N TYR A 630 55.72 -52.22 2.13
CA TYR A 630 56.04 -53.57 1.71
C TYR A 630 54.75 -54.27 1.30
N ILE A 631 54.70 -54.78 0.08
CA ILE A 631 53.56 -55.54 -0.42
C ILE A 631 54.06 -56.91 -0.90
N THR A 632 53.69 -57.95 -0.17
CA THR A 632 53.87 -59.34 -0.61
C THR A 632 52.59 -59.79 -1.28
N SER A 633 52.68 -60.22 -2.54
CA SER A 633 51.54 -60.77 -3.28
C SER A 633 51.90 -62.09 -3.98
N ASP A 634 50.95 -63.01 -3.97
CA ASP A 634 50.80 -64.20 -4.80
C ASP A 634 49.32 -64.14 -5.25
N ASP A 635 48.98 -63.73 -6.47
CA ASP A 635 49.83 -63.39 -7.63
C ASP A 635 50.16 -61.87 -7.73
N GLY A 636 49.34 -61.11 -8.45
CA GLY A 636 49.69 -59.78 -8.94
C GLY A 636 49.09 -58.63 -8.14
N VAL A 637 49.75 -57.48 -8.16
CA VAL A 637 49.35 -56.32 -7.35
C VAL A 637 49.68 -54.98 -8.03
N ARG A 638 48.83 -53.98 -7.81
CA ARG A 638 49.03 -52.59 -8.22
C ARG A 638 48.67 -51.66 -7.08
N LEU A 639 49.52 -50.67 -6.80
CA LEU A 639 49.25 -49.65 -5.78
C LEU A 639 49.21 -48.26 -6.43
N LYS A 640 48.12 -47.55 -6.18
CA LYS A 640 48.05 -46.09 -6.34
C LYS A 640 48.07 -45.41 -4.98
N TRP A 641 49.01 -44.48 -4.83
CA TRP A 641 49.16 -43.62 -3.65
C TRP A 641 49.00 -42.18 -4.08
N ASP A 642 48.13 -41.42 -3.41
CA ASP A 642 47.78 -40.05 -3.79
C ASP A 642 47.38 -39.92 -5.26
N ASN A 643 46.56 -40.88 -5.72
CA ASN A 643 46.12 -41.03 -7.11
C ASN A 643 47.22 -41.31 -8.15
N MET A 644 48.50 -41.45 -7.75
CA MET A 644 49.60 -41.81 -8.64
C MET A 644 49.92 -43.31 -8.56
N LEU A 645 50.15 -43.97 -9.70
CA LEU A 645 50.58 -45.38 -9.75
C LEU A 645 52.04 -45.50 -9.28
N VAL A 646 52.25 -46.15 -8.14
CA VAL A 646 53.58 -46.28 -7.50
C VAL A 646 54.10 -47.72 -7.49
N LEU A 647 53.25 -48.71 -7.75
CA LEU A 647 53.63 -50.10 -8.02
C LEU A 647 52.74 -50.67 -9.11
N ASP A 648 53.35 -51.31 -10.11
CA ASP A 648 52.66 -52.12 -11.11
C ASP A 648 53.38 -53.46 -11.29
N ALA A 649 52.94 -54.47 -10.53
CA ALA A 649 53.41 -55.83 -10.61
C ALA A 649 52.25 -56.76 -10.95
N TRP A 650 51.55 -56.44 -12.04
CA TRP A 650 50.38 -57.18 -12.52
C TRP A 650 50.78 -58.43 -13.33
N ILE A 651 51.42 -59.38 -12.66
CA ILE A 651 51.97 -60.60 -13.27
C ILE A 651 51.64 -61.82 -12.39
N ASN A 652 51.44 -62.97 -13.03
CA ASN A 652 51.31 -64.26 -12.36
C ASN A 652 52.68 -64.74 -11.86
N ARG A 653 52.80 -65.00 -10.56
CA ARG A 653 54.02 -65.45 -9.90
C ARG A 653 53.71 -65.83 -8.45
N GLY A 654 54.52 -66.76 -7.94
CA GLY A 654 54.58 -67.06 -6.52
C GLY A 654 54.90 -65.85 -5.65
N ALA A 655 54.57 -65.96 -4.36
CA ALA A 655 54.69 -64.94 -3.33
C ALA A 655 55.99 -64.11 -3.43
N THR A 656 55.85 -62.85 -3.82
CA THR A 656 56.97 -61.93 -4.02
C THR A 656 56.72 -60.60 -3.31
N GLU A 657 57.72 -60.11 -2.57
CA GLU A 657 57.67 -58.82 -1.88
C GLU A 657 58.18 -57.67 -2.77
N ASN A 658 57.40 -56.60 -2.84
CA ASN A 658 57.74 -55.33 -3.50
C ASN A 658 57.85 -54.25 -2.42
N ILE A 659 58.84 -53.36 -2.57
CA ILE A 659 59.12 -52.29 -1.61
C ILE A 659 58.99 -50.93 -2.32
N ILE A 660 58.14 -50.05 -1.79
CA ILE A 660 57.90 -48.70 -2.32
C ILE A 660 58.31 -47.69 -1.25
N THR A 661 59.11 -46.69 -1.63
CA THR A 661 59.45 -45.56 -0.75
C THR A 661 58.58 -44.36 -1.12
N LEU A 662 57.93 -43.74 -0.14
CA LEU A 662 57.03 -42.61 -0.33
C LEU A 662 57.36 -41.48 0.65
N ASP A 663 57.34 -40.24 0.16
CA ASP A 663 57.41 -39.05 1.00
C ASP A 663 56.01 -38.69 1.52
N VAL A 664 55.90 -38.53 2.84
CA VAL A 664 54.62 -38.25 3.51
C VAL A 664 54.74 -37.13 4.55
N ILE A 665 53.61 -36.54 4.90
CA ILE A 665 53.47 -35.52 5.95
C ILE A 665 52.65 -36.10 7.09
N ALA A 666 53.11 -35.94 8.33
CA ALA A 666 52.45 -36.46 9.51
C ALA A 666 50.99 -35.99 9.55
N ASN A 667 50.09 -36.92 9.86
CA ASN A 667 48.64 -36.72 9.94
C ASN A 667 47.95 -36.36 8.62
N GLN A 668 48.65 -36.32 7.48
CA GLN A 668 48.00 -36.18 6.19
C GLN A 668 47.35 -37.50 5.77
N TYR A 669 46.19 -37.39 5.14
CA TYR A 669 45.43 -38.51 4.58
C TYR A 669 45.78 -38.64 3.10
N TYR A 670 46.30 -39.81 2.71
CA TYR A 670 46.67 -40.10 1.34
C TYR A 670 45.64 -41.04 0.71
N PRO A 671 45.01 -40.65 -0.42
CA PRO A 671 44.19 -41.57 -1.21
C PRO A 671 44.96 -42.87 -1.49
N PHE A 672 44.35 -43.99 -1.13
CA PHE A 672 44.94 -45.32 -1.24
C PHE A 672 44.03 -46.20 -2.08
N LEU A 673 44.60 -46.76 -3.16
CA LEU A 673 43.93 -47.77 -3.97
C LEU A 673 44.91 -48.91 -4.25
N LEU A 674 44.58 -50.10 -3.77
CA LEU A 674 45.35 -51.32 -4.00
C LEU A 674 44.50 -52.33 -4.75
N ASP A 675 44.98 -52.75 -5.91
CA ASP A 675 44.40 -53.82 -6.72
C ASP A 675 45.24 -55.08 -6.56
N PHE A 676 44.59 -56.22 -6.38
CA PHE A 676 45.21 -57.53 -6.19
C PHE A 676 44.47 -58.58 -7.04
N PHE A 677 45.18 -59.58 -7.55
CA PHE A 677 44.56 -60.80 -8.05
C PHE A 677 45.32 -62.05 -7.64
N GLU A 678 44.55 -63.12 -7.51
CA GLU A 678 44.99 -64.52 -7.45
C GLU A 678 44.47 -65.23 -8.69
N TYR A 679 45.36 -65.85 -9.45
CA TYR A 679 45.00 -66.62 -10.64
C TYR A 679 44.80 -68.09 -10.27
N ASN A 680 45.84 -68.76 -9.76
CA ASN A 680 45.74 -70.12 -9.24
C ASN A 680 46.93 -70.50 -8.35
N GLY A 681 46.70 -71.43 -7.43
CA GLY A 681 47.78 -72.00 -6.62
C GLY A 681 47.71 -71.56 -5.17
N LEU A 682 48.71 -70.83 -4.69
CA LEU A 682 48.73 -70.32 -3.33
C LEU A 682 48.39 -68.83 -3.37
N GLU A 683 47.37 -68.43 -2.66
CA GLU A 683 46.95 -67.04 -2.54
C GLU A 683 47.64 -66.35 -1.36
N TYR A 684 48.15 -65.14 -1.59
CA TYR A 684 48.69 -64.36 -0.50
C TYR A 684 48.68 -62.87 -0.81
N LEU A 685 48.17 -62.06 0.11
CA LEU A 685 48.41 -60.62 0.13
C LEU A 685 48.78 -60.20 1.55
N SER A 686 49.86 -59.44 1.70
CA SER A 686 50.12 -58.72 2.95
C SER A 686 50.71 -57.35 2.66
N VAL A 687 50.15 -56.32 3.31
CA VAL A 687 50.65 -54.95 3.21
C VAL A 687 51.13 -54.47 4.57
N SER A 688 52.40 -54.10 4.63
CA SER A 688 53.09 -53.60 5.81
C SER A 688 53.81 -52.31 5.50
N TRP A 689 54.21 -51.59 6.54
CA TRP A 689 55.07 -50.41 6.40
C TRP A 689 56.17 -50.36 7.46
N SER A 690 57.20 -49.57 7.20
CA SER A 690 58.22 -49.19 8.19
C SER A 690 58.60 -47.73 7.98
N TYR A 691 59.16 -47.12 9.01
CA TYR A 691 59.67 -45.76 8.97
C TYR A 691 60.60 -45.50 10.14
N THR A 692 61.26 -44.33 10.15
CA THR A 692 62.17 -43.95 11.24
C THR A 692 61.46 -44.05 12.60
N GLY A 693 61.94 -44.96 13.45
CA GLY A 693 61.36 -45.22 14.78
C GLY A 693 60.30 -46.33 14.83
N GLN A 694 59.93 -46.94 13.70
CA GLN A 694 58.97 -48.04 13.62
C GLN A 694 59.51 -49.19 12.76
N VAL A 695 59.71 -50.36 13.37
CA VAL A 695 60.03 -51.60 12.65
C VAL A 695 58.85 -52.04 11.77
N LYS A 696 59.13 -52.81 10.71
CA LYS A 696 58.13 -53.31 9.75
C LYS A 696 56.94 -53.94 10.48
N ILE A 697 55.75 -53.40 10.23
CA ILE A 697 54.49 -53.84 10.83
C ILE A 697 53.38 -53.76 9.77
N ALA A 698 52.36 -54.61 9.88
CA ALA A 698 51.11 -54.42 9.14
C ALA A 698 50.59 -52.99 9.34
N ILE A 699 50.06 -52.36 8.29
CA ILE A 699 49.50 -51.02 8.42
C ILE A 699 48.38 -51.09 9.48
N PRO A 700 48.45 -50.33 10.59
CA PRO A 700 47.44 -50.41 11.64
C PRO A 700 46.08 -49.91 11.14
N SER A 701 45.00 -50.56 11.58
CA SER A 701 43.63 -50.14 11.26
C SER A 701 43.33 -48.69 11.66
N ALA A 702 43.96 -48.21 12.74
CA ALA A 702 43.87 -46.81 13.19
C ALA A 702 44.38 -45.79 12.15
N ASN A 703 45.16 -46.24 11.16
CA ASN A 703 45.66 -45.44 10.07
C ASN A 703 44.83 -45.60 8.77
N MET A 704 43.75 -46.40 8.79
CA MET A 704 42.89 -46.68 7.64
C MET A 704 41.52 -45.98 7.73
N PHE A 705 41.04 -45.41 6.63
CA PHE A 705 39.77 -44.67 6.55
C PHE A 705 39.07 -44.96 5.21
N TYR A 706 37.75 -45.19 5.19
CA TYR A 706 37.06 -45.67 3.98
C TYR A 706 36.29 -44.60 3.19
N GLU A 707 36.11 -43.38 3.74
CA GLU A 707 35.38 -42.25 3.14
C GLU A 707 36.03 -40.92 3.46
#